data_AF-A0A856MH45-F1
#
_entry.id   AF-A0A856MH45-F1
#
_cell.length_a   1.000
_cell.length_b   1.000
_cell.length_c   1.000
_cell.angle_alpha   90.00
_cell.angle_beta   90.00
_cell.angle_gamma   90.00
#
_symmetry.space_group_name_H-M   'P 1'
#
loop_
_entity.id
_entity.type
_entity.pdbx_description
1 polymer ?
#
loop_
_entity_poly.entity_id
_entity_poly.type
_entity_poly.pdbx_seq_one_letter_code
_entity_poly.pdbx_strand_id
1 'polypeptide(L)'
;MCIEPLAIIGIGCRFPGATNPEAFWQLLCNKVDAIAPILSERQHLHSCFIRDPTSSQSQLIQGGFLEQIDQFDPQFFGIAPQEAISIDPQQRLLLEVTWEALEDAGLIPQKLAGSATGVFVGIAGSDYYEMMAQARTTNPYAVTGNLSSVVANRISYVLNLMGPSLSINTACSSSLMAVHLACQSLRSQESSLALAAGVNITLFPEVTASLTNAGLISPTGRCRAFDAQADGFVRGEGVGVVVLKLLSQALADSDPIYAVIRGSAVNQDGRSHGLGAPNLQAQQALLRQAYQNAGISPSLVQYIEAQGSGSLLGDGIELKALATVLGANRSVGDKCRIGSVKTNIGHLEAASGIAGLIKVALSLKYGQIPPNLHFQQPNPNVALDKLPLQVQQTLEPWGSDRPCIAGVSTFGFGGTNAHIVMEGAASKSQKSKVKSQKDDVIERPVHVLTLSAKTETALRSLAHRYHKFLVNHPDVSIADVCFSANTGRTSFNHRLAVTGDSTGKFAERLEAFALCQESVGLVSGLVKPKKVPKIGFLFTGMINQTLELDRQLYEQAPIFRQVIDRCNAIAQPLLGKSLLDFLYPTSVGEARTDEIGYCTALLTLQIALYELWKSWGIEPSVVMGTSLGDYAAACVAGIFSLEDAIKLLISGEEYIQSRLPKGGMLCVFADEERVAAAIKPYANQIVISVFAGPVVLISGEQQAVNAVMAVMQAQGVTTLWWNRSYAFHYPFIEQPESNVTQYESDYTFSAPQIPIISCVTGQLSSDAMSIMEYWKNMLQEPVRFSTGMQTMYQQGVTVFVEIGPKADLLSMGILCLPEETGVWLPSLRPGQSNWQQLLSSLVELYVLGIPVNWSEFDGDYCRDHLQLPTYPFERQSYWLDSDLVSNHQETAFSTSKHQSSLTSQPTDLDTLIPESTISLTREQLAAYPEKQQQLLEEYLTKQITKVLGLAPSHLNVEQSINTLGLDSLMSTQLVNSVRKDLALELPREMMFKDINLIDLVHQLQTQLTSSF
;
A
#
# COMPACT_ATOMS: atom_id res chain seq x y z
N MET A 1 3.09 38.81 11.08
CA MET A 1 3.79 37.59 10.61
C MET A 1 2.76 36.72 9.94
N CYS A 2 3.00 36.27 8.70
CA CYS A 2 2.08 35.38 8.03
C CYS A 2 2.27 33.97 8.62
N ILE A 3 1.22 33.41 9.21
CA ILE A 3 1.26 32.05 9.75
C ILE A 3 1.28 31.07 8.57
N GLU A 4 2.11 30.04 8.64
CA GLU A 4 2.19 29.03 7.59
C GLU A 4 0.84 28.30 7.41
N PRO A 5 0.32 28.22 6.17
CA PRO A 5 -0.90 27.46 5.88
C PRO A 5 -0.67 25.95 5.97
N LEU A 6 -1.74 25.21 6.24
CA LEU A 6 -1.68 23.74 6.31
C LEU A 6 -2.54 23.12 5.21
N ALA A 7 -2.03 22.07 4.57
CA ALA A 7 -2.75 21.31 3.57
C ALA A 7 -3.56 20.18 4.23
N ILE A 8 -4.80 19.98 3.78
CA ILE A 8 -5.54 18.73 3.99
C ILE A 8 -5.20 17.81 2.83
N ILE A 9 -4.40 16.78 3.10
CA ILE A 9 -3.85 15.91 2.05
C ILE A 9 -4.61 14.59 1.88
N GLY A 10 -5.32 14.13 2.92
CA GLY A 10 -6.17 12.94 2.84
C GLY A 10 -7.38 13.04 3.76
N ILE A 11 -8.46 12.35 3.38
CA ILE A 11 -9.72 12.32 4.12
C ILE A 11 -10.24 10.88 4.19
N GLY A 12 -10.67 10.46 5.39
CA GLY A 12 -11.48 9.26 5.59
C GLY A 12 -12.76 9.62 6.34
N CYS A 13 -13.89 9.00 6.02
CA CYS A 13 -15.10 9.15 6.82
C CYS A 13 -16.09 7.97 6.71
N ARG A 14 -16.90 7.83 7.76
CA ARG A 14 -18.17 7.09 7.77
C ARG A 14 -19.23 8.00 8.37
N PHE A 15 -20.25 8.31 7.57
CA PHE A 15 -21.40 9.10 7.98
C PHE A 15 -22.68 8.35 7.61
N PRO A 16 -23.83 8.72 8.21
CA PRO A 16 -25.12 8.12 7.87
C PRO A 16 -25.37 8.22 6.36
N GLY A 17 -25.62 7.07 5.72
CA GLY A 17 -25.79 6.97 4.27
C GLY A 17 -24.53 7.13 3.41
N ALA A 18 -23.34 7.28 4.00
CA ALA A 18 -22.10 7.51 3.27
C ALA A 18 -20.89 6.79 3.89
N THR A 19 -20.30 5.88 3.12
CA THR A 19 -19.19 5.04 3.59
C THR A 19 -17.80 5.60 3.26
N ASN A 20 -17.68 6.71 2.54
CA ASN A 20 -16.40 7.34 2.20
C ASN A 20 -16.63 8.81 1.74
N PRO A 21 -15.57 9.61 1.50
CA PRO A 21 -15.73 11.02 1.12
C PRO A 21 -16.49 11.25 -0.19
N GLU A 22 -16.35 10.37 -1.19
CA GLU A 22 -17.06 10.48 -2.46
C GLU A 22 -18.56 10.18 -2.28
N ALA A 23 -18.90 9.10 -1.56
CA ALA A 23 -20.28 8.78 -1.22
C ALA A 23 -20.93 9.94 -0.41
N PHE A 24 -20.17 10.56 0.48
CA PHE A 24 -20.64 11.71 1.24
C PHE A 24 -20.87 12.93 0.35
N TRP A 25 -19.97 13.20 -0.60
CA TRP A 25 -20.16 14.25 -1.59
C TRP A 25 -21.44 14.05 -2.43
N GLN A 26 -21.66 12.82 -2.92
CA GLN A 26 -22.87 12.48 -3.68
C GLN A 26 -24.14 12.64 -2.84
N LEU A 27 -24.12 12.21 -1.57
CA LEU A 27 -25.23 12.39 -0.61
C LEU A 27 -25.62 13.87 -0.48
N LEU A 28 -24.61 14.74 -0.30
CA LEU A 28 -24.80 16.19 -0.17
C LEU A 28 -25.36 16.81 -1.46
N CYS A 29 -24.80 16.46 -2.63
CA CYS A 29 -25.25 16.97 -3.93
C CYS A 29 -26.68 16.55 -4.25
N ASN A 30 -27.04 15.31 -3.91
CA ASN A 30 -28.34 14.71 -4.20
C ASN A 30 -29.44 15.07 -3.19
N LYS A 31 -29.18 16.02 -2.27
CA LYS A 31 -30.16 16.49 -1.26
C LYS A 31 -30.68 15.37 -0.37
N VAL A 32 -29.85 14.38 -0.06
CA VAL A 32 -30.26 13.24 0.75
C VAL A 32 -30.29 13.64 2.23
N ASP A 33 -31.39 13.26 2.89
CA ASP A 33 -31.62 13.32 4.32
C ASP A 33 -31.48 11.91 4.89
N ALA A 34 -30.43 11.68 5.66
CA ALA A 34 -30.02 10.39 6.18
C ALA A 34 -30.59 10.10 7.57
N ILE A 35 -31.55 10.91 8.06
CA ILE A 35 -32.19 10.66 9.35
C ILE A 35 -33.27 9.59 9.20
N ALA A 36 -33.09 8.48 9.93
CA ALA A 36 -33.98 7.33 9.94
C ALA A 36 -34.25 6.86 11.39
N PRO A 37 -35.28 6.03 11.62
CA PRO A 37 -35.38 5.26 12.86
C PRO A 37 -34.15 4.37 13.06
N ILE A 38 -33.96 3.85 14.29
CA ILE A 38 -32.95 2.81 14.54
C ILE A 38 -33.19 1.64 13.57
N LEU A 39 -32.14 1.28 12.83
CA LEU A 39 -32.16 0.24 11.81
C LEU A 39 -32.55 -1.12 12.42
N SER A 40 -33.36 -1.91 11.70
CA SER A 40 -33.79 -3.26 12.12
C SER A 40 -32.61 -4.14 12.52
N GLU A 41 -31.52 -4.02 11.77
CA GLU A 41 -30.26 -4.72 11.94
C GLU A 41 -29.58 -4.39 13.25
N ARG A 42 -29.83 -3.20 13.84
CA ARG A 42 -29.26 -2.80 15.15
C ARG A 42 -30.20 -3.05 16.32
N GLN A 43 -31.46 -3.41 16.09
CA GLN A 43 -32.42 -3.61 17.18
C GLN A 43 -31.93 -4.63 18.22
N HIS A 44 -31.24 -5.68 17.78
CA HIS A 44 -30.63 -6.69 18.68
C HIS A 44 -29.46 -6.14 19.52
N LEU A 45 -28.74 -5.13 19.04
CA LEU A 45 -27.64 -4.48 19.78
C LEU A 45 -28.15 -3.59 20.91
N HIS A 46 -29.39 -3.10 20.78
CA HIS A 46 -30.04 -2.23 21.77
C HIS A 46 -31.04 -2.98 22.67
N SER A 47 -31.52 -4.17 22.27
CA SER A 47 -32.62 -4.88 22.94
C SER A 47 -32.33 -5.27 24.39
N CYS A 48 -31.07 -5.49 24.77
CA CYS A 48 -30.69 -5.86 26.14
C CYS A 48 -30.89 -4.74 27.18
N PHE A 49 -31.08 -3.49 26.74
CA PHE A 49 -31.16 -2.33 27.64
C PHE A 49 -32.44 -1.50 27.46
N ILE A 50 -33.37 -1.93 26.59
CA ILE A 50 -34.71 -1.35 26.51
C ILE A 50 -35.55 -1.89 27.68
N ARG A 51 -35.65 -1.11 28.77
CA ARG A 51 -36.42 -1.48 29.99
C ARG A 51 -37.91 -1.76 29.74
N ASP A 52 -38.49 -1.21 28.69
CA ASP A 52 -39.87 -1.47 28.26
C ASP A 52 -40.00 -1.37 26.72
N PRO A 53 -40.03 -2.51 26.00
CA PRO A 53 -40.20 -2.56 24.54
C PRO A 53 -41.57 -2.01 24.07
N THR A 54 -42.53 -1.90 24.98
CA THR A 54 -43.91 -1.45 24.72
C THR A 54 -44.15 0.02 25.03
N SER A 55 -43.17 0.71 25.63
CA SER A 55 -43.27 2.15 25.87
C SER A 55 -43.28 2.90 24.53
N SER A 56 -44.22 3.82 24.37
CA SER A 56 -44.30 4.69 23.18
C SER A 56 -43.03 5.53 22.94
N GLN A 57 -42.14 5.64 23.93
CA GLN A 57 -40.87 6.36 23.85
C GLN A 57 -39.74 5.56 23.18
N SER A 58 -39.77 4.22 23.23
CA SER A 58 -38.75 3.36 22.61
C SER A 58 -38.99 3.10 21.11
N GLN A 59 -40.20 3.38 20.61
CA GLN A 59 -40.61 3.02 19.24
C GLN A 59 -40.39 4.13 18.17
N LEU A 60 -39.84 5.30 18.53
CA LEU A 60 -39.77 6.47 17.62
C LEU A 60 -38.45 7.27 17.68
N ILE A 61 -37.34 6.72 18.17
CA ILE A 61 -36.05 7.45 18.15
C ILE A 61 -35.54 7.51 16.70
N GLN A 62 -35.61 8.71 16.12
CA GLN A 62 -34.98 9.03 14.83
C GLN A 62 -33.57 9.58 15.06
N GLY A 63 -32.63 9.20 14.19
CA GLY A 63 -31.24 9.59 14.26
C GLY A 63 -30.50 9.37 12.95
N GLY A 64 -29.33 9.99 12.81
CA GLY A 64 -28.39 9.65 11.75
C GLY A 64 -27.52 8.48 12.22
N PHE A 65 -27.86 7.24 11.87
CA PHE A 65 -27.15 6.05 12.35
C PHE A 65 -26.19 5.49 11.32
N LEU A 66 -25.06 4.94 11.79
CA LEU A 66 -24.21 4.07 10.99
C LEU A 66 -24.81 2.65 10.95
N GLU A 67 -24.68 1.99 9.81
CA GLU A 67 -25.23 0.64 9.59
C GLU A 67 -24.45 -0.46 10.32
N GLN A 68 -23.12 -0.43 10.23
CA GLN A 68 -22.23 -1.50 10.67
C GLN A 68 -21.25 -0.99 11.73
N ILE A 69 -21.62 -1.10 13.01
CA ILE A 69 -20.79 -0.62 14.14
C ILE A 69 -20.19 -1.77 14.97
N ASP A 70 -20.72 -2.98 14.80
CA ASP A 70 -20.24 -4.22 15.40
C ASP A 70 -19.16 -4.88 14.53
N GLN A 71 -19.08 -4.53 13.24
CA GLN A 71 -18.18 -5.15 12.28
C GLN A 71 -16.78 -4.52 12.28
N PHE A 72 -15.73 -5.34 12.31
CA PHE A 72 -14.33 -4.91 12.29
C PHE A 72 -13.40 -6.00 11.74
N ASP A 73 -12.23 -5.64 11.23
CA ASP A 73 -11.17 -6.59 10.81
C ASP A 73 -9.99 -6.54 11.79
N PRO A 74 -10.03 -7.28 12.91
CA PRO A 74 -9.01 -7.15 13.95
C PRO A 74 -7.67 -7.77 13.53
N GLN A 75 -7.67 -8.83 12.72
CA GLN A 75 -6.44 -9.46 12.24
C GLN A 75 -5.63 -8.51 11.35
N PHE A 76 -6.29 -7.66 10.56
CA PHE A 76 -5.61 -6.62 9.81
C PHE A 76 -4.79 -5.69 10.72
N PHE A 77 -5.28 -5.34 11.91
CA PHE A 77 -4.61 -4.46 12.84
C PHE A 77 -3.74 -5.18 13.88
N GLY A 78 -3.57 -6.51 13.75
CA GLY A 78 -2.84 -7.30 14.74
C GLY A 78 -3.52 -7.30 16.11
N ILE A 79 -4.86 -7.29 16.12
CA ILE A 79 -5.70 -7.34 17.33
C ILE A 79 -6.31 -8.74 17.39
N ALA A 80 -6.25 -9.36 18.57
CA ALA A 80 -6.87 -10.65 18.77
C ALA A 80 -8.41 -10.52 18.83
N PRO A 81 -9.17 -11.48 18.27
CA PRO A 81 -10.63 -11.49 18.36
C PRO A 81 -11.19 -11.26 19.78
N GLN A 82 -10.55 -11.87 20.80
CA GLN A 82 -10.97 -11.73 22.18
C GLN A 82 -10.80 -10.29 22.72
N GLU A 83 -9.78 -9.56 22.27
CA GLU A 83 -9.63 -8.15 22.58
C GLU A 83 -10.70 -7.33 21.83
N ALA A 84 -10.91 -7.61 20.54
CA ALA A 84 -11.80 -6.85 19.66
C ALA A 84 -13.23 -6.72 20.21
N ILE A 85 -13.76 -7.76 20.87
CA ILE A 85 -15.06 -7.74 21.55
C ILE A 85 -15.14 -6.65 22.63
N SER A 86 -14.04 -6.35 23.32
CA SER A 86 -14.00 -5.34 24.39
C SER A 86 -13.68 -3.93 23.91
N ILE A 87 -13.34 -3.76 22.63
CA ILE A 87 -13.00 -2.46 22.06
C ILE A 87 -14.29 -1.71 21.71
N ASP A 88 -14.43 -0.49 22.23
CA ASP A 88 -15.47 0.45 21.83
C ASP A 88 -15.52 0.58 20.30
N PRO A 89 -16.70 0.41 19.65
CA PRO A 89 -16.89 0.68 18.22
C PRO A 89 -16.24 1.97 17.71
N GLN A 90 -16.17 3.01 18.54
CA GLN A 90 -15.51 4.27 18.20
C GLN A 90 -14.02 4.07 17.88
N GLN A 91 -13.31 3.25 18.65
CA GLN A 91 -11.89 2.95 18.41
C GLN A 91 -11.71 2.08 17.16
N ARG A 92 -12.58 1.08 16.95
CA ARG A 92 -12.55 0.19 15.78
C ARG A 92 -12.72 0.96 14.47
N LEU A 93 -13.76 1.79 14.42
CA LEU A 93 -14.03 2.65 13.26
C LEU A 93 -12.91 3.65 13.01
N LEU A 94 -12.31 4.22 14.06
CA LEU A 94 -11.18 5.14 13.92
C LEU A 94 -9.95 4.46 13.31
N LEU A 95 -9.66 3.20 13.66
CA LEU A 95 -8.52 2.47 13.07
C LEU A 95 -8.70 2.30 11.55
N GLU A 96 -9.86 1.84 11.11
CA GLU A 96 -10.17 1.68 9.69
C GLU A 96 -10.15 3.02 8.95
N VAL A 97 -10.84 4.03 9.47
CA VAL A 97 -10.97 5.33 8.78
C VAL A 97 -9.65 6.10 8.78
N THR A 98 -8.80 5.91 9.79
CA THR A 98 -7.44 6.46 9.78
C THR A 98 -6.58 5.80 8.70
N TRP A 99 -6.64 4.47 8.59
CA TRP A 99 -5.93 3.76 7.52
C TRP A 99 -6.36 4.25 6.14
N GLU A 100 -7.67 4.39 5.92
CA GLU A 100 -8.21 4.88 4.67
C GLU A 100 -7.82 6.33 4.37
N ALA A 101 -7.78 7.21 5.38
CA ALA A 101 -7.34 8.58 5.21
C ALA A 101 -5.86 8.68 4.81
N LEU A 102 -5.01 7.77 5.32
CA LEU A 102 -3.61 7.66 4.92
C LEU A 102 -3.46 7.15 3.48
N GLU A 103 -4.24 6.14 3.09
CA GLU A 103 -4.29 5.67 1.70
C GLU A 103 -4.83 6.76 0.75
N ASP A 104 -5.84 7.53 1.18
CA ASP A 104 -6.37 8.66 0.42
C ASP A 104 -5.33 9.77 0.22
N ALA A 105 -4.44 9.97 1.20
CA ALA A 105 -3.29 10.87 1.11
C ALA A 105 -2.14 10.33 0.23
N GLY A 106 -2.20 9.07 -0.23
CA GLY A 106 -1.09 8.41 -0.93
C GLY A 106 0.08 8.05 -0.01
N LEU A 107 -0.13 7.95 1.30
CA LEU A 107 0.90 7.63 2.28
C LEU A 107 0.89 6.15 2.63
N ILE A 108 2.08 5.54 2.67
CA ILE A 108 2.25 4.15 3.12
C ILE A 108 2.41 4.13 4.64
N PRO A 109 1.47 3.55 5.42
CA PRO A 109 1.51 3.63 6.87
C PRO A 109 2.80 3.08 7.51
N GLN A 110 3.40 2.03 6.94
CA GLN A 110 4.67 1.48 7.43
C GLN A 110 5.84 2.46 7.33
N LYS A 111 5.83 3.39 6.37
CA LYS A 111 6.87 4.43 6.23
C LYS A 111 6.73 5.52 7.30
N LEU A 112 5.59 5.60 8.00
CA LEU A 112 5.36 6.53 9.11
C LEU A 112 5.79 5.96 10.46
N ALA A 113 6.11 4.67 10.54
CA ALA A 113 6.56 4.03 11.77
C ALA A 113 7.83 4.72 12.31
N GLY A 114 7.83 5.08 13.59
CA GLY A 114 8.90 5.84 14.25
C GLY A 114 8.88 7.35 13.99
N SER A 115 7.98 7.85 13.13
CA SER A 115 7.90 9.29 12.84
C SER A 115 7.22 10.08 13.96
N ALA A 116 7.54 11.37 14.05
CA ALA A 116 6.82 12.33 14.90
C ALA A 116 5.46 12.71 14.27
N THR A 117 4.63 11.74 13.93
CA THR A 117 3.24 11.98 13.49
C THR A 117 2.35 12.12 14.71
N GLY A 118 1.63 13.23 14.82
CA GLY A 118 0.69 13.49 15.93
C GLY A 118 -0.72 12.96 15.65
N VAL A 119 -1.45 12.60 16.70
CA VAL A 119 -2.82 12.06 16.66
C VAL A 119 -3.72 12.86 17.61
N PHE A 120 -4.74 13.52 17.08
CA PHE A 120 -5.65 14.39 17.83
C PHE A 120 -7.08 13.96 17.55
N VAL A 121 -7.77 13.40 18.55
CA VAL A 121 -9.10 12.80 18.37
C VAL A 121 -10.13 13.53 19.23
N GLY A 122 -11.14 14.11 18.59
CA GLY A 122 -12.35 14.55 19.26
C GLY A 122 -13.29 13.38 19.55
N ILE A 123 -13.54 13.10 20.83
CA ILE A 123 -14.44 12.01 21.26
C ILE A 123 -15.26 12.43 22.48
N ALA A 124 -16.49 11.94 22.55
CA ALA A 124 -17.35 12.04 23.73
C ALA A 124 -18.11 10.71 23.91
N GLY A 125 -18.74 10.55 25.08
CA GLY A 125 -19.48 9.33 25.42
C GLY A 125 -18.57 8.17 25.85
N SER A 126 -19.17 7.24 26.58
CA SER A 126 -18.53 6.00 27.05
C SER A 126 -19.54 4.87 27.12
N ASP A 127 -20.55 4.90 26.24
CA ASP A 127 -21.72 4.04 26.30
C ASP A 127 -21.34 2.55 26.32
N TYR A 128 -20.34 2.14 25.53
CA TYR A 128 -19.90 0.75 25.48
C TYR A 128 -19.30 0.28 26.82
N TYR A 129 -18.55 1.14 27.51
CA TYR A 129 -18.04 0.85 28.85
C TYR A 129 -19.17 0.70 29.87
N GLU A 130 -20.20 1.55 29.78
CA GLU A 130 -21.38 1.45 30.64
C GLU A 130 -22.15 0.15 30.38
N MET A 131 -22.29 -0.26 29.11
CA MET A 131 -22.85 -1.57 28.74
C MET A 131 -22.04 -2.72 29.37
N MET A 132 -20.70 -2.67 29.27
CA MET A 132 -19.81 -3.68 29.88
C MET A 132 -19.94 -3.72 31.40
N ALA A 133 -20.02 -2.55 32.05
CA ALA A 133 -20.16 -2.44 33.49
C ALA A 133 -21.49 -3.03 33.97
N GLN A 134 -22.58 -2.78 33.25
CA GLN A 134 -23.89 -3.36 33.55
C GLN A 134 -23.92 -4.87 33.33
N ALA A 135 -23.25 -5.36 32.30
CA ALA A 135 -23.05 -6.79 32.03
C ALA A 135 -22.06 -7.48 33.00
N ARG A 136 -21.40 -6.72 33.90
CA ARG A 136 -20.40 -7.20 34.88
C ARG A 136 -19.28 -8.04 34.24
N THR A 137 -18.87 -7.69 33.02
CA THR A 137 -17.82 -8.42 32.31
C THR A 137 -16.47 -8.27 33.01
N THR A 138 -15.75 -9.38 33.26
CA THR A 138 -14.41 -9.40 33.86
C THR A 138 -13.29 -9.55 32.81
N ASN A 139 -13.43 -8.85 31.68
CA ASN A 139 -12.47 -8.92 30.58
C ASN A 139 -11.24 -8.04 30.87
N PRO A 140 -9.98 -8.55 30.76
CA PRO A 140 -8.76 -7.76 30.94
C PRO A 140 -8.64 -6.56 29.99
N TYR A 141 -9.30 -6.60 28.84
CA TYR A 141 -9.31 -5.55 27.82
C TYR A 141 -10.39 -4.48 28.03
N ALA A 142 -11.27 -4.61 29.04
CA ALA A 142 -12.33 -3.63 29.26
C ALA A 142 -11.79 -2.20 29.46
N VAL A 143 -10.64 -2.07 30.11
CA VAL A 143 -10.00 -0.77 30.38
C VAL A 143 -9.39 -0.20 29.09
N THR A 144 -8.52 -0.95 28.41
CA THR A 144 -7.84 -0.49 27.18
C THR A 144 -8.80 -0.36 26.00
N GLY A 145 -9.88 -1.12 25.97
CA GLY A 145 -10.91 -1.04 24.95
C GLY A 145 -11.81 0.19 25.03
N ASN A 146 -11.85 0.88 26.18
CA ASN A 146 -12.86 1.93 26.42
C ASN A 146 -12.32 3.24 27.02
N LEU A 147 -11.12 3.27 27.62
CA LEU A 147 -10.57 4.51 28.15
C LEU A 147 -10.39 5.53 27.02
N SER A 148 -10.88 6.76 27.25
CA SER A 148 -10.84 7.83 26.24
C SER A 148 -9.41 8.15 25.80
N SER A 149 -8.42 8.11 26.68
CA SER A 149 -7.01 8.30 26.34
C SER A 149 -6.47 7.26 25.37
N VAL A 150 -7.00 6.03 25.40
CA VAL A 150 -6.54 4.93 24.55
C VAL A 150 -7.00 5.11 23.10
N VAL A 151 -8.05 5.90 22.85
CA VAL A 151 -8.60 6.13 21.51
C VAL A 151 -7.54 6.68 20.55
N ALA A 152 -6.87 7.77 20.91
CA ALA A 152 -5.75 8.30 20.12
C ALA A 152 -4.52 7.39 20.21
N ASN A 153 -4.22 6.87 21.41
CA ASN A 153 -3.01 6.08 21.63
C ASN A 153 -3.01 4.75 20.89
N ARG A 154 -4.18 4.14 20.63
CA ARG A 154 -4.28 2.89 19.87
C ARG A 154 -3.91 3.10 18.41
N ILE A 155 -4.29 4.24 17.80
CA ILE A 155 -3.83 4.62 16.46
C ILE A 155 -2.30 4.77 16.47
N SER A 156 -1.77 5.53 17.43
CA SER A 156 -0.31 5.72 17.59
C SER A 156 0.42 4.39 17.79
N TYR A 157 -0.14 3.47 18.58
CA TYR A 157 0.43 2.15 18.85
C TYR A 157 0.45 1.27 17.60
N VAL A 158 -0.70 1.12 16.92
CA VAL A 158 -0.85 0.26 15.75
C VAL A 158 0.00 0.72 14.57
N LEU A 159 0.14 2.04 14.40
CA LEU A 159 0.93 2.65 13.32
C LEU A 159 2.37 2.99 13.74
N ASN A 160 2.75 2.70 14.99
CA ASN A 160 4.04 3.04 15.60
C ASN A 160 4.42 4.54 15.45
N LEU A 161 3.51 5.44 15.78
CA LEU A 161 3.71 6.90 15.70
C LEU A 161 4.22 7.44 17.04
N MET A 162 5.17 8.37 16.98
CA MET A 162 5.86 8.91 18.15
C MET A 162 5.59 10.40 18.43
N GLY A 163 4.63 11.01 17.72
CA GLY A 163 4.19 12.39 17.99
C GLY A 163 3.18 12.51 19.16
N PRO A 164 2.70 13.73 19.45
CA PRO A 164 1.66 13.95 20.46
C PRO A 164 0.39 13.14 20.15
N SER A 165 -0.17 12.47 21.15
CA SER A 165 -1.35 11.61 21.01
C SER A 165 -2.40 11.98 22.06
N LEU A 166 -3.48 12.62 21.65
CA LEU A 166 -4.44 13.29 22.54
C LEU A 166 -5.89 12.98 22.16
N SER A 167 -6.68 12.61 23.17
CA SER A 167 -8.15 12.56 23.08
C SER A 167 -8.75 13.78 23.75
N ILE A 168 -9.67 14.45 23.05
CA ILE A 168 -10.19 15.78 23.40
C ILE A 168 -11.70 15.71 23.52
N ASN A 169 -12.23 16.18 24.66
CA ASN A 169 -13.66 16.33 24.88
C ASN A 169 -13.99 17.79 25.23
N THR A 170 -14.57 18.49 24.27
CA THR A 170 -15.21 19.81 24.44
C THR A 170 -16.67 19.76 23.96
N ALA A 171 -17.32 18.61 24.13
CA ALA A 171 -18.65 18.31 23.58
C ALA A 171 -18.70 18.49 22.05
N CYS A 172 -19.65 19.27 21.52
CA CYS A 172 -19.89 19.44 20.08
C CYS A 172 -18.70 20.05 19.31
N SER A 173 -17.77 20.73 20.01
CA SER A 173 -16.58 21.33 19.41
C SER A 173 -15.33 20.43 19.42
N SER A 174 -15.41 19.21 19.98
CA SER A 174 -14.27 18.32 20.19
C SER A 174 -13.39 18.15 18.95
N SER A 175 -13.98 17.83 17.80
CA SER A 175 -13.21 17.59 16.57
C SER A 175 -12.58 18.85 15.97
N LEU A 176 -13.23 20.03 16.02
CA LEU A 176 -12.56 21.26 15.56
C LEU A 176 -11.46 21.71 16.51
N MET A 177 -11.61 21.46 17.82
CA MET A 177 -10.51 21.65 18.77
C MET A 177 -9.35 20.70 18.46
N ALA A 178 -9.63 19.44 18.11
CA ALA A 178 -8.60 18.49 17.67
C ALA A 178 -7.85 18.98 16.43
N VAL A 179 -8.57 19.48 15.42
CA VAL A 179 -7.95 20.08 14.22
C VAL A 179 -7.14 21.33 14.59
N HIS A 180 -7.64 22.19 15.47
CA HIS A 180 -6.90 23.36 15.93
C HIS A 180 -5.57 22.97 16.60
N LEU A 181 -5.58 22.01 17.53
CA LEU A 181 -4.38 21.53 18.21
C LEU A 181 -3.40 20.83 17.25
N ALA A 182 -3.91 20.06 16.29
CA ALA A 182 -3.09 19.47 15.23
C ALA A 182 -2.39 20.55 14.39
N CYS A 183 -3.10 21.62 14.02
CA CYS A 183 -2.51 22.76 13.32
C CYS A 183 -1.42 23.45 14.15
N GLN A 184 -1.62 23.59 15.47
CA GLN A 184 -0.63 24.17 16.35
C GLN A 184 0.62 23.28 16.48
N SER A 185 0.45 21.96 16.61
CA SER A 185 1.54 20.98 16.69
C SER A 185 2.43 20.97 15.44
N LEU A 186 1.82 21.05 14.25
CA LEU A 186 2.55 21.16 12.98
C LEU A 186 3.35 22.48 12.90
N ARG A 187 2.75 23.59 13.33
CA ARG A 187 3.41 24.91 13.33
C ARG A 187 4.54 25.02 14.35
N SER A 188 4.39 24.37 15.50
CA SER A 188 5.46 24.29 16.52
C SER A 188 6.49 23.21 16.21
N GLN A 189 6.31 22.44 15.14
CA GLN A 189 7.14 21.30 14.74
C GLN A 189 7.22 20.18 15.80
N GLU A 190 6.25 20.11 16.72
CA GLU A 190 6.03 18.94 17.58
C GLU A 190 5.51 17.74 16.77
N SER A 191 4.94 18.01 15.59
CA SER A 191 4.55 17.00 14.61
C SER A 191 5.08 17.34 13.22
N SER A 192 5.50 16.31 12.49
CA SER A 192 5.87 16.38 11.07
C SER A 192 4.67 16.14 10.14
N LEU A 193 3.70 15.37 10.62
CA LEU A 193 2.40 15.06 10.02
C LEU A 193 1.39 15.00 11.17
N ALA A 194 0.12 15.35 10.95
CA ALA A 194 -0.89 15.22 11.99
C ALA A 194 -2.19 14.57 11.48
N LEU A 195 -2.70 13.63 12.26
CA LEU A 195 -4.00 13.02 12.11
C LEU A 195 -4.98 13.75 13.03
N ALA A 196 -5.98 14.42 12.46
CA ALA A 196 -7.04 15.07 13.22
C ALA A 196 -8.37 14.37 12.95
N ALA A 197 -9.05 13.93 14.01
CA ALA A 197 -10.21 13.07 13.90
C ALA A 197 -11.36 13.51 14.81
N GLY A 198 -12.55 13.02 14.49
CA GLY A 198 -13.75 13.12 15.34
C GLY A 198 -14.57 11.85 15.22
N VAL A 199 -15.06 11.33 16.34
CA VAL A 199 -15.93 10.14 16.36
C VAL A 199 -17.09 10.32 17.34
N ASN A 200 -18.24 9.77 16.98
CA ASN A 200 -19.41 9.66 17.85
C ASN A 200 -20.24 8.43 17.48
N ILE A 201 -20.61 7.61 18.47
CA ILE A 201 -21.51 6.47 18.31
C ILE A 201 -22.55 6.53 19.45
N THR A 202 -23.81 6.23 19.16
CA THR A 202 -24.91 6.30 20.13
C THR A 202 -25.40 4.89 20.43
N LEU A 203 -25.11 4.40 21.64
CA LEU A 203 -25.52 3.04 22.05
C LEU A 203 -26.60 3.07 23.13
N PHE A 204 -26.55 4.06 24.02
CA PHE A 204 -27.44 4.15 25.19
C PHE A 204 -28.62 5.13 24.97
N PRO A 205 -29.89 4.68 25.03
CA PRO A 205 -31.05 5.53 24.76
C PRO A 205 -31.32 6.59 25.85
N GLU A 206 -30.83 6.41 27.07
CA GLU A 206 -31.05 7.29 28.22
C GLU A 206 -30.51 8.70 28.02
N VAL A 207 -29.40 8.84 27.29
CA VAL A 207 -28.84 10.14 26.93
C VAL A 207 -29.81 10.89 26.01
N THR A 208 -30.36 10.20 25.00
CA THR A 208 -31.38 10.76 24.10
C THR A 208 -32.65 11.14 24.88
N ALA A 209 -33.10 10.30 25.81
CA ALA A 209 -34.25 10.60 26.66
C ALA A 209 -34.00 11.84 27.55
N SER A 210 -32.81 11.97 28.12
CA SER A 210 -32.43 13.12 28.94
C SER A 210 -32.39 14.42 28.13
N LEU A 211 -31.84 14.39 26.92
CA LEU A 211 -31.82 15.53 26.00
C LEU A 211 -33.23 15.90 25.50
N THR A 212 -34.10 14.90 25.33
CA THR A 212 -35.52 15.12 25.00
C THR A 212 -36.25 15.82 26.14
N ASN A 213 -36.03 15.36 27.38
CA ASN A 213 -36.59 16.00 28.58
C ASN A 213 -36.04 17.43 28.79
N ALA A 214 -34.82 17.70 28.34
CA ALA A 214 -34.24 19.04 28.32
C ALA A 214 -34.75 19.93 27.17
N GLY A 215 -35.60 19.41 26.29
CA GLY A 215 -36.16 20.14 25.14
C GLY A 215 -35.15 20.44 24.03
N LEU A 216 -34.06 19.66 23.94
CA LEU A 216 -32.99 19.87 22.96
C LEU A 216 -33.16 19.05 21.68
N ILE A 217 -33.88 17.93 21.76
CA ILE A 217 -34.14 17.04 20.63
C ILE A 217 -35.38 17.53 19.85
N SER A 218 -35.25 17.63 18.53
CA SER A 218 -36.35 17.98 17.63
C SER A 218 -37.47 16.93 17.68
N PRO A 219 -38.69 17.29 18.08
CA PRO A 219 -39.84 16.38 18.03
C PRO A 219 -40.22 15.96 16.60
N THR A 220 -39.90 16.80 15.61
CA THR A 220 -40.13 16.49 14.19
C THR A 220 -39.02 15.63 13.58
N GLY A 221 -37.97 15.32 14.34
CA GLY A 221 -36.90 14.45 13.92
C GLY A 221 -36.04 15.04 12.81
N ARG A 222 -35.92 16.38 12.71
CA ARG A 222 -35.06 17.03 11.69
C ARG A 222 -34.33 18.25 12.25
N CYS A 223 -33.05 18.39 11.90
CA CYS A 223 -32.32 19.64 12.13
C CYS A 223 -32.74 20.68 11.08
N ARG A 224 -33.58 21.66 11.46
CA ARG A 224 -34.07 22.71 10.54
C ARG A 224 -33.26 24.00 10.69
N ALA A 225 -31.97 23.94 10.37
CA ALA A 225 -31.06 25.06 10.55
C ALA A 225 -31.57 26.33 9.83
N PHE A 226 -31.67 27.43 10.59
CA PHE A 226 -32.10 28.77 10.18
C PHE A 226 -33.58 28.94 9.81
N ASP A 227 -34.38 27.87 9.91
CA ASP A 227 -35.80 27.90 9.54
C ASP A 227 -36.69 28.43 10.68
N ALA A 228 -37.87 28.94 10.34
CA ALA A 228 -38.88 29.38 11.30
C ALA A 228 -39.44 28.24 12.16
N GLN A 229 -39.39 26.99 11.69
CA GLN A 229 -39.85 25.80 12.38
C GLN A 229 -38.72 25.04 13.09
N ALA A 230 -37.57 25.68 13.31
CA ALA A 230 -36.46 25.14 14.10
C ALA A 230 -36.91 24.76 15.52
N ASP A 231 -36.88 23.46 15.86
CA ASP A 231 -37.45 22.90 17.09
C ASP A 231 -36.46 22.04 17.89
N GLY A 232 -35.17 22.07 17.54
CA GLY A 232 -34.11 21.28 18.19
C GLY A 232 -33.21 20.58 17.17
N PHE A 233 -32.31 19.74 17.67
CA PHE A 233 -31.43 18.92 16.83
C PHE A 233 -31.83 17.44 16.88
N VAL A 234 -31.33 16.66 15.93
CA VAL A 234 -31.38 15.19 15.95
C VAL A 234 -29.99 14.65 16.17
N ARG A 235 -29.82 13.65 17.02
CA ARG A 235 -28.50 13.02 17.25
C ARG A 235 -28.07 12.22 16.02
N GLY A 236 -26.77 12.15 15.81
CA GLY A 236 -26.20 11.29 14.78
C GLY A 236 -24.87 10.69 15.20
N GLU A 237 -24.45 9.72 14.40
CA GLU A 237 -23.22 8.98 14.54
C GLU A 237 -22.30 9.25 13.37
N GLY A 238 -21.00 9.11 13.60
CA GLY A 238 -20.05 9.19 12.50
C GLY A 238 -18.62 9.28 12.95
N VAL A 239 -17.73 9.02 12.01
CA VAL A 239 -16.30 9.18 12.16
C VAL A 239 -15.74 9.93 10.96
N GLY A 240 -14.84 10.87 11.21
CA GLY A 240 -14.08 11.56 10.18
C GLY A 240 -12.63 11.74 10.62
N VAL A 241 -11.71 11.59 9.67
CA VAL A 241 -10.28 11.77 9.86
C VAL A 241 -9.75 12.62 8.70
N VAL A 242 -8.91 13.60 9.02
CA VAL A 242 -8.14 14.36 8.02
C VAL A 242 -6.65 14.23 8.32
N VAL A 243 -5.86 14.12 7.25
CA VAL A 243 -4.40 14.10 7.30
C VAL A 243 -3.90 15.51 6.98
N LEU A 244 -3.11 16.08 7.88
CA LEU A 244 -2.63 17.46 7.82
C LEU A 244 -1.11 17.50 7.70
N LYS A 245 -0.64 18.40 6.84
CA LYS A 245 0.79 18.71 6.66
C LYS A 245 0.97 20.22 6.48
N LEU A 246 2.17 20.74 6.72
CA LEU A 246 2.50 22.10 6.30
C LEU A 246 2.36 22.20 4.77
N LEU A 247 1.77 23.28 4.26
CA LEU A 247 1.53 23.44 2.83
C LEU A 247 2.83 23.41 2.02
N SER A 248 3.91 23.99 2.55
CA SER A 248 5.23 23.97 1.91
C SER A 248 5.74 22.54 1.70
N GLN A 249 5.63 21.69 2.72
CA GLN A 249 6.02 20.30 2.68
C GLN A 249 5.10 19.47 1.77
N ALA A 250 3.79 19.72 1.80
CA ALA A 250 2.86 19.02 0.92
C ALA A 250 3.13 19.29 -0.56
N LEU A 251 3.52 20.53 -0.89
CA LEU A 251 3.94 20.89 -2.25
C LEU A 251 5.29 20.28 -2.63
N ALA A 252 6.25 20.21 -1.70
CA ALA A 252 7.55 19.61 -1.92
C ALA A 252 7.44 18.10 -2.20
N ASP A 253 6.57 17.41 -1.45
CA ASP A 253 6.35 15.97 -1.58
C ASP A 253 5.33 15.62 -2.68
N SER A 254 4.79 16.63 -3.37
CA SER A 254 3.75 16.47 -4.40
C SER A 254 2.49 15.73 -3.90
N ASP A 255 2.14 15.95 -2.64
CA ASP A 255 0.95 15.38 -2.01
C ASP A 255 -0.33 15.88 -2.70
N PRO A 256 -1.40 15.07 -2.77
CA PRO A 256 -2.72 15.56 -3.14
C PRO A 256 -3.21 16.60 -2.12
N ILE A 257 -3.89 17.66 -2.56
CA ILE A 257 -4.40 18.72 -1.66
C ILE A 257 -5.89 18.95 -1.93
N TYR A 258 -6.72 18.68 -0.92
CA TYR A 258 -8.16 18.96 -0.97
C TYR A 258 -8.45 20.46 -0.77
N ALA A 259 -7.85 21.02 0.29
CA ALA A 259 -8.04 22.40 0.71
C ALA A 259 -6.90 22.83 1.63
N VAL A 260 -6.82 24.13 1.91
CA VAL A 260 -5.81 24.74 2.76
C VAL A 260 -6.47 25.37 3.99
N ILE A 261 -5.99 25.04 5.18
CA ILE A 261 -6.35 25.72 6.44
C ILE A 261 -5.45 26.94 6.59
N ARG A 262 -6.05 28.13 6.54
CA ARG A 262 -5.35 29.41 6.66
C ARG A 262 -5.19 29.83 8.12
N GLY A 263 -6.18 29.55 8.94
CA GLY A 263 -6.16 29.92 10.35
C GLY A 263 -7.29 29.28 11.13
N SER A 264 -7.15 29.28 12.45
CA SER A 264 -8.17 28.81 13.37
C SER A 264 -8.11 29.60 14.67
N ALA A 265 -9.20 29.62 15.41
CA ALA A 265 -9.26 30.16 16.77
C ALA A 265 -10.21 29.32 17.62
N VAL A 266 -9.97 29.37 18.93
CA VAL A 266 -10.81 28.77 19.96
C VAL A 266 -11.01 29.76 21.11
N ASN A 267 -12.18 29.77 21.74
CA ASN A 267 -12.45 30.56 22.95
C ASN A 267 -13.54 29.91 23.81
N GLN A 268 -14.00 30.62 24.86
CA GLN A 268 -15.06 30.16 25.74
C GLN A 268 -16.10 31.26 25.96
N ASP A 269 -17.37 30.86 26.08
CA ASP A 269 -18.53 31.76 26.22
C ASP A 269 -18.55 32.60 27.52
N GLY A 270 -17.70 32.26 28.48
CA GLY A 270 -17.64 32.84 29.81
C GLY A 270 -18.93 32.62 30.59
N ARG A 271 -19.34 33.65 31.34
CA ARG A 271 -20.60 33.67 32.06
C ARG A 271 -21.73 34.10 31.12
N SER A 272 -22.45 33.15 30.54
CA SER A 272 -23.66 33.37 29.73
C SER A 272 -24.95 33.20 30.58
N HIS A 273 -26.12 33.16 29.94
CA HIS A 273 -27.44 33.03 30.61
C HIS A 273 -27.73 31.61 31.14
N GLY A 274 -26.75 30.72 31.11
CA GLY A 274 -26.81 29.33 31.57
C GLY A 274 -25.66 28.55 30.92
N LEU A 275 -25.19 27.47 31.55
CA LEU A 275 -24.00 26.76 31.06
C LEU A 275 -24.09 26.37 29.58
N GLY A 276 -25.27 25.92 29.14
CA GLY A 276 -25.54 25.55 27.74
C GLY A 276 -26.05 26.67 26.83
N ALA A 277 -26.15 27.90 27.33
CA ALA A 277 -26.66 29.04 26.57
C ALA A 277 -25.54 29.70 25.76
N PRO A 278 -25.70 29.88 24.43
CA PRO A 278 -24.67 30.46 23.57
C PRO A 278 -24.43 31.95 23.86
N ASN A 279 -23.22 32.44 23.58
CA ASN A 279 -22.85 33.85 23.76
C ASN A 279 -22.49 34.56 22.44
N LEU A 280 -23.33 35.54 22.06
CA LEU A 280 -23.14 36.37 20.85
C LEU A 280 -21.76 37.06 20.81
N GLN A 281 -21.33 37.66 21.91
CA GLN A 281 -20.07 38.42 21.95
C GLN A 281 -18.86 37.49 21.82
N ALA A 282 -18.92 36.31 22.45
CA ALA A 282 -17.88 35.30 22.35
C ALA A 282 -17.75 34.75 20.92
N GLN A 283 -18.87 34.45 20.25
CA GLN A 283 -18.86 34.03 18.84
C GLN A 283 -18.29 35.11 17.92
N GLN A 284 -18.65 36.39 18.12
CA GLN A 284 -18.07 37.48 17.34
C GLN A 284 -16.56 37.63 17.58
N ALA A 285 -16.09 37.51 18.82
CA ALA A 285 -14.67 37.57 19.17
C ALA A 285 -13.89 36.41 18.53
N LEU A 286 -14.45 35.20 18.58
CA LEU A 286 -13.89 34.00 17.94
C LEU A 286 -13.69 34.20 16.44
N LEU A 287 -14.74 34.64 15.73
CA LEU A 287 -14.70 34.86 14.29
C LEU A 287 -13.63 35.90 13.92
N ARG A 288 -13.60 37.04 14.63
CA ARG A 288 -12.58 38.08 14.39
C ARG A 288 -11.17 37.53 14.59
N GLN A 289 -10.94 36.77 15.66
CA GLN A 289 -9.63 36.17 15.94
C GLN A 289 -9.22 35.15 14.87
N ALA A 290 -10.14 34.30 14.42
CA ALA A 290 -9.85 33.29 13.40
C ALA A 290 -9.46 33.93 12.06
N TYR A 291 -10.18 34.97 11.63
CA TYR A 291 -9.86 35.71 10.41
C TYR A 291 -8.56 36.52 10.53
N GLN A 292 -8.29 37.08 11.71
CA GLN A 292 -7.00 37.72 11.99
C GLN A 292 -5.85 36.72 11.91
N ASN A 293 -5.99 35.53 12.52
CA ASN A 293 -4.99 34.45 12.47
C ASN A 293 -4.77 33.96 11.03
N ALA A 294 -5.83 33.92 10.21
CA ALA A 294 -5.76 33.53 8.81
C ALA A 294 -5.14 34.61 7.88
N GLY A 295 -5.06 35.86 8.35
CA GLY A 295 -4.71 37.01 7.52
C GLY A 295 -5.74 37.26 6.40
N ILE A 296 -7.01 36.94 6.64
CA ILE A 296 -8.10 37.03 5.66
C ILE A 296 -9.10 38.10 6.12
N SER A 297 -9.52 38.98 5.20
CA SER A 297 -10.61 39.92 5.46
C SER A 297 -11.95 39.17 5.54
N PRO A 298 -12.77 39.36 6.60
CA PRO A 298 -14.08 38.72 6.74
C PRO A 298 -15.04 38.98 5.56
N SER A 299 -14.88 40.12 4.88
CA SER A 299 -15.66 40.48 3.68
C SER A 299 -15.39 39.58 2.47
N LEU A 300 -14.26 38.86 2.42
CA LEU A 300 -13.89 37.98 1.32
C LEU A 300 -14.45 36.56 1.44
N VAL A 301 -14.89 36.16 2.64
CA VAL A 301 -15.43 34.83 2.92
C VAL A 301 -16.72 34.63 2.15
N GLN A 302 -16.88 33.55 1.41
CA GLN A 302 -18.08 33.34 0.59
C GLN A 302 -19.01 32.26 1.12
N TYR A 303 -18.54 31.41 2.04
CA TYR A 303 -19.33 30.34 2.63
C TYR A 303 -19.03 30.16 4.12
N ILE A 304 -20.05 29.86 4.91
CA ILE A 304 -19.90 29.37 6.28
C ILE A 304 -20.64 28.05 6.42
N GLU A 305 -19.88 27.03 6.79
CA GLU A 305 -20.43 25.83 7.41
C GLU A 305 -20.63 26.12 8.89
N ALA A 306 -21.90 26.31 9.27
CA ALA A 306 -22.30 26.80 10.56
C ALA A 306 -22.53 25.68 11.58
N GLN A 307 -22.56 26.06 12.87
CA GLN A 307 -23.03 25.16 13.92
C GLN A 307 -24.47 24.76 13.64
N GLY A 308 -25.35 25.71 13.30
CA GLY A 308 -26.68 25.48 12.72
C GLY A 308 -27.42 24.30 13.35
N SER A 309 -27.62 24.35 14.66
CA SER A 309 -28.21 23.22 15.40
C SER A 309 -29.70 23.03 15.12
N GLY A 310 -30.36 23.99 14.46
CA GLY A 310 -31.81 23.94 14.27
C GLY A 310 -32.56 24.39 15.53
N SER A 311 -31.94 25.27 16.33
CA SER A 311 -32.59 25.89 17.50
C SER A 311 -32.91 27.35 17.21
N LEU A 312 -34.16 27.79 17.45
CA LEU A 312 -34.57 29.17 17.17
C LEU A 312 -33.68 30.23 17.83
N LEU A 313 -33.27 29.99 19.08
CA LEU A 313 -32.40 30.91 19.82
C LEU A 313 -30.94 30.82 19.34
N GLY A 314 -30.40 29.61 19.23
CA GLY A 314 -29.00 29.38 18.85
C GLY A 314 -28.71 29.86 17.43
N ASP A 315 -29.55 29.47 16.47
CA ASP A 315 -29.42 29.89 15.07
C ASP A 315 -29.56 31.41 14.96
N GLY A 316 -30.46 32.03 15.74
CA GLY A 316 -30.64 33.47 15.77
C GLY A 316 -29.41 34.23 16.29
N ILE A 317 -28.72 33.68 17.29
CA ILE A 317 -27.46 34.24 17.82
C ILE A 317 -26.33 34.07 16.82
N GLU A 318 -26.20 32.89 16.21
CA GLU A 318 -25.17 32.59 15.22
C GLU A 318 -25.29 33.49 13.99
N LEU A 319 -26.51 33.65 13.42
CA LEU A 319 -26.76 34.55 12.29
C LEU A 319 -26.37 36.00 12.59
N LYS A 320 -26.65 36.49 13.81
CA LYS A 320 -26.26 37.84 14.25
C LYS A 320 -24.74 37.97 14.39
N ALA A 321 -24.08 36.95 14.92
CA ALA A 321 -22.62 36.93 15.05
C ALA A 321 -21.94 36.99 13.68
N LEU A 322 -22.36 36.11 12.76
CA LEU A 322 -21.86 36.04 11.38
C LEU A 322 -22.11 37.34 10.63
N ALA A 323 -23.33 37.87 10.66
CA ALA A 323 -23.65 39.11 9.96
C ALA A 323 -22.83 40.31 10.47
N THR A 324 -22.58 40.37 11.78
CA THR A 324 -21.77 41.45 12.37
C THR A 324 -20.32 41.40 11.90
N VAL A 325 -19.72 40.22 11.85
CA VAL A 325 -18.29 40.07 11.52
C VAL A 325 -18.06 40.06 10.00
N LEU A 326 -18.86 39.29 9.26
CA LEU A 326 -18.72 39.14 7.80
C LEU A 326 -19.28 40.32 7.02
N GLY A 327 -20.23 41.07 7.60
CA GLY A 327 -20.83 42.24 6.97
C GLY A 327 -19.93 43.48 6.99
N ALA A 328 -18.91 43.51 7.83
CA ALA A 328 -17.97 44.62 7.90
C ALA A 328 -17.23 44.79 6.56
N ASN A 329 -17.38 45.96 5.93
CA ASN A 329 -16.77 46.30 4.63
C ASN A 329 -17.18 45.38 3.46
N ARG A 330 -18.34 44.72 3.56
CA ARG A 330 -18.87 43.88 2.48
C ARG A 330 -19.75 44.71 1.54
N SER A 331 -19.52 44.56 0.23
CA SER A 331 -20.27 45.26 -0.81
C SER A 331 -21.76 44.89 -0.79
N VAL A 332 -22.62 45.86 -1.10
CA VAL A 332 -24.06 45.64 -1.24
C VAL A 332 -24.31 44.61 -2.35
N GLY A 333 -24.97 43.49 -2.02
CA GLY A 333 -25.25 42.39 -2.95
C GLY A 333 -24.26 41.21 -2.87
N ASP A 334 -23.06 41.38 -2.32
CA ASP A 334 -22.09 40.28 -2.12
C ASP A 334 -22.40 39.50 -0.84
N LYS A 335 -23.46 38.67 -0.86
CA LYS A 335 -23.90 37.88 0.31
C LYS A 335 -23.00 36.67 0.55
N CYS A 336 -22.65 36.41 1.82
CA CYS A 336 -22.00 35.17 2.22
C CYS A 336 -23.04 34.04 2.28
N ARG A 337 -22.76 32.93 1.61
CA ARG A 337 -23.60 31.74 1.66
C ARG A 337 -23.42 31.03 3.01
N ILE A 338 -24.48 30.42 3.54
CA ILE A 338 -24.44 29.67 4.80
C ILE A 338 -25.19 28.34 4.66
N GLY A 339 -24.76 27.34 5.41
CA GLY A 339 -25.43 26.05 5.51
C GLY A 339 -24.96 25.24 6.71
N SER A 340 -25.61 24.10 6.95
CA SER A 340 -25.19 23.12 7.95
C SER A 340 -25.38 21.70 7.46
N VAL A 341 -24.34 20.89 7.59
CA VAL A 341 -24.31 19.45 7.33
C VAL A 341 -25.29 18.68 8.21
N LYS A 342 -25.65 19.25 9.37
CA LYS A 342 -26.60 18.64 10.32
C LYS A 342 -27.99 18.45 9.72
N THR A 343 -28.32 19.24 8.70
CA THR A 343 -29.58 19.09 7.94
C THR A 343 -29.63 17.82 7.10
N ASN A 344 -28.47 17.21 6.79
CA ASN A 344 -28.37 15.97 6.04
C ASN A 344 -28.20 14.74 6.95
N ILE A 345 -27.31 14.82 7.95
CA ILE A 345 -26.84 13.65 8.71
C ILE A 345 -27.05 13.76 10.22
N GLY A 346 -27.72 14.83 10.67
CA GLY A 346 -27.93 15.08 12.09
C GLY A 346 -26.72 15.66 12.79
N HIS A 347 -26.86 15.86 14.09
CA HIS A 347 -25.82 16.38 14.95
C HIS A 347 -24.93 15.24 15.45
N LEU A 348 -23.76 15.08 14.83
CA LEU A 348 -22.78 14.05 15.17
C LEU A 348 -21.98 14.32 16.45
N GLU A 349 -22.48 15.17 17.35
CA GLU A 349 -21.86 15.53 18.63
C GLU A 349 -20.35 15.83 18.48
N ALA A 350 -19.47 15.02 19.07
CA ALA A 350 -18.01 15.21 19.01
C ALA A 350 -17.43 15.17 17.58
N ALA A 351 -18.07 14.46 16.64
CA ALA A 351 -17.68 14.38 15.23
C ALA A 351 -18.32 15.48 14.33
N SER A 352 -19.14 16.38 14.89
CA SER A 352 -19.82 17.39 14.07
C SER A 352 -18.88 18.36 13.37
N GLY A 353 -17.80 18.73 14.05
CA GLY A 353 -16.78 19.63 13.51
C GLY A 353 -16.07 19.04 12.30
N ILE A 354 -15.61 17.79 12.42
CA ILE A 354 -14.90 17.13 11.31
C ILE A 354 -15.82 16.88 10.11
N ALA A 355 -17.10 16.57 10.32
CA ALA A 355 -18.06 16.42 9.23
C ALA A 355 -18.26 17.73 8.45
N GLY A 356 -18.39 18.86 9.16
CA GLY A 356 -18.45 20.18 8.54
C GLY A 356 -17.16 20.56 7.80
N LEU A 357 -16.00 20.26 8.40
CA LEU A 357 -14.68 20.47 7.77
C LEU A 357 -14.54 19.68 6.46
N ILE A 358 -14.91 18.40 6.47
CA ILE A 358 -14.86 17.52 5.30
C ILE A 358 -15.82 18.00 4.21
N LYS A 359 -17.05 18.39 4.57
CA LYS A 359 -18.00 18.99 3.60
C LYS A 359 -17.39 20.21 2.91
N VAL A 360 -16.73 21.10 3.66
CA VAL A 360 -16.08 22.29 3.09
C VAL A 360 -14.87 21.91 2.23
N ALA A 361 -14.03 20.97 2.67
CA ALA A 361 -12.89 20.50 1.90
C ALA A 361 -13.32 19.92 0.53
N LEU A 362 -14.38 19.10 0.51
CA LEU A 362 -14.97 18.55 -0.71
C LEU A 362 -15.58 19.65 -1.59
N SER A 363 -16.32 20.59 -0.98
CA SER A 363 -16.92 21.72 -1.69
C SER A 363 -15.86 22.61 -2.37
N LEU A 364 -14.72 22.85 -1.71
CA LEU A 364 -13.59 23.59 -2.26
C LEU A 364 -12.89 22.81 -3.39
N LYS A 365 -12.68 21.50 -3.21
CA LYS A 365 -12.09 20.62 -4.23
C LYS A 365 -12.92 20.55 -5.51
N TYR A 366 -14.24 20.37 -5.37
CA TYR A 366 -15.16 20.28 -6.51
C TYR A 366 -15.63 21.65 -7.03
N GLY A 367 -15.31 22.74 -6.32
CA GLY A 367 -15.70 24.09 -6.71
C GLY A 367 -17.22 24.28 -6.75
N GLN A 368 -17.95 23.70 -5.79
CA GLN A 368 -19.42 23.75 -5.71
C GLN A 368 -19.87 23.83 -4.25
N ILE A 369 -21.03 24.44 -3.99
CA ILE A 369 -21.64 24.50 -2.65
C ILE A 369 -22.93 23.69 -2.62
N PRO A 370 -23.01 22.63 -1.79
CA PRO A 370 -24.21 21.80 -1.69
C PRO A 370 -25.34 22.50 -0.93
N PRO A 371 -26.60 22.10 -1.18
CA PRO A 371 -27.78 22.68 -0.56
C PRO A 371 -27.91 22.38 0.94
N ASN A 372 -28.46 23.34 1.69
CA ASN A 372 -28.94 23.19 3.07
C ASN A 372 -30.40 22.70 3.05
N LEU A 373 -30.70 21.61 3.75
CA LEU A 373 -32.04 21.04 3.74
C LEU A 373 -33.00 21.74 4.71
N HIS A 374 -34.30 21.50 4.51
CA HIS A 374 -35.40 21.90 5.40
C HIS A 374 -35.60 23.40 5.64
N PHE A 375 -34.95 24.28 4.86
CA PHE A 375 -35.16 25.71 4.92
C PHE A 375 -36.30 26.15 3.98
N GLN A 376 -37.38 26.68 4.55
CA GLN A 376 -38.57 27.18 3.84
C GLN A 376 -38.84 28.65 4.18
N GLN A 377 -38.78 29.03 5.47
CA GLN A 377 -39.00 30.39 5.94
C GLN A 377 -37.90 30.79 6.91
N PRO A 378 -37.40 32.04 6.87
CA PRO A 378 -36.34 32.47 7.76
C PRO A 378 -36.80 32.51 9.23
N ASN A 379 -35.88 32.16 10.14
CA ASN A 379 -36.07 32.31 11.57
C ASN A 379 -36.59 33.74 11.93
N PRO A 380 -37.77 33.87 12.57
CA PRO A 380 -38.42 35.17 12.80
C PRO A 380 -37.65 36.07 13.78
N ASN A 381 -36.71 35.51 14.56
CA ASN A 381 -35.86 36.28 15.48
C ASN A 381 -34.78 37.11 14.76
N VAL A 382 -34.67 36.97 13.43
CA VAL A 382 -33.65 37.60 12.58
C VAL A 382 -34.27 38.04 11.25
N ALA A 383 -34.10 39.32 10.90
CA ALA A 383 -34.45 39.83 9.56
C ALA A 383 -33.38 39.41 8.53
N LEU A 384 -33.37 38.13 8.14
CA LEU A 384 -32.35 37.52 7.28
C LEU A 384 -32.23 38.21 5.91
N ASP A 385 -33.33 38.74 5.38
CA ASP A 385 -33.40 39.52 4.15
C ASP A 385 -32.47 40.75 4.17
N LYS A 386 -32.32 41.36 5.35
CA LYS A 386 -31.46 42.53 5.60
C LYS A 386 -30.01 42.18 5.96
N LEU A 387 -29.71 40.90 6.19
CA LEU A 387 -28.36 40.46 6.51
C LEU A 387 -27.55 40.23 5.23
N PRO A 388 -26.21 40.39 5.29
CA PRO A 388 -25.32 40.05 4.18
C PRO A 388 -25.09 38.53 4.07
N LEU A 389 -26.11 37.74 4.40
CA LEU A 389 -26.08 36.28 4.45
C LEU A 389 -27.18 35.70 3.55
N GLN A 390 -26.95 34.51 3.02
CA GLN A 390 -27.90 33.77 2.20
C GLN A 390 -27.81 32.27 2.52
N VAL A 391 -28.93 31.62 2.83
CA VAL A 391 -28.96 30.16 3.00
C VAL A 391 -28.85 29.48 1.64
N GLN A 392 -27.92 28.53 1.50
CA GLN A 392 -27.73 27.78 0.26
C GLN A 392 -28.89 26.80 0.06
N GLN A 393 -29.67 26.92 -1.02
CA GLN A 393 -30.85 26.06 -1.26
C GLN A 393 -30.71 25.11 -2.45
N THR A 394 -29.75 25.38 -3.35
CA THR A 394 -29.49 24.55 -4.53
C THR A 394 -28.00 24.26 -4.66
N LEU A 395 -27.62 23.23 -5.43
CA LEU A 395 -26.22 22.98 -5.74
C LEU A 395 -25.76 24.04 -6.74
N GLU A 396 -24.76 24.85 -6.38
CA GLU A 396 -24.28 25.95 -7.23
C GLU A 396 -22.76 25.92 -7.35
N PRO A 397 -22.20 26.35 -8.49
CA PRO A 397 -20.76 26.58 -8.63
C PRO A 397 -20.23 27.57 -7.57
N TRP A 398 -19.02 27.30 -7.11
CA TRP A 398 -18.22 28.21 -6.31
C TRP A 398 -17.33 28.99 -7.28
N GLY A 399 -17.68 30.25 -7.56
CA GLY A 399 -17.10 31.05 -8.64
C GLY A 399 -15.57 31.13 -8.65
N SER A 400 -14.98 31.37 -9.83
CA SER A 400 -13.55 31.21 -10.12
C SER A 400 -12.70 32.47 -10.05
N ASP A 401 -13.30 33.65 -9.89
CA ASP A 401 -12.61 34.94 -10.12
C ASP A 401 -11.77 35.41 -8.92
N ARG A 402 -11.94 34.77 -7.76
CA ARG A 402 -11.17 34.99 -6.53
C ARG A 402 -11.02 33.67 -5.78
N PRO A 403 -10.00 33.51 -4.91
CA PRO A 403 -9.87 32.31 -4.09
C PRO A 403 -11.16 32.00 -3.32
N CYS A 404 -11.58 30.74 -3.37
CA CYS A 404 -12.75 30.26 -2.64
C CYS A 404 -12.40 30.18 -1.15
N ILE A 405 -13.06 30.97 -0.31
CA ILE A 405 -12.78 31.08 1.13
C ILE A 405 -14.03 30.71 1.92
N ALA A 406 -13.84 29.85 2.92
CA ALA A 406 -14.89 29.33 3.77
C ALA A 406 -14.52 29.41 5.26
N GLY A 407 -15.53 29.46 6.12
CA GLY A 407 -15.39 29.24 7.56
C GLY A 407 -16.16 28.00 8.01
N VAL A 408 -15.66 27.31 9.04
CA VAL A 408 -16.34 26.18 9.69
C VAL A 408 -16.45 26.49 11.18
N SER A 409 -17.67 26.49 11.72
CA SER A 409 -17.94 26.84 13.13
C SER A 409 -18.52 25.66 13.90
N THR A 410 -18.05 25.46 15.13
CA THR A 410 -18.75 24.63 16.12
C THR A 410 -18.73 25.29 17.49
N PHE A 411 -19.87 25.16 18.20
CA PHE A 411 -20.07 25.72 19.53
C PHE A 411 -20.44 24.58 20.47
N GLY A 412 -19.53 24.21 21.36
CA GLY A 412 -19.70 23.16 22.34
C GLY A 412 -20.74 23.55 23.39
N PHE A 413 -21.57 22.59 23.80
CA PHE A 413 -22.59 22.81 24.83
C PHE A 413 -22.01 23.29 26.18
N GLY A 414 -20.72 23.03 26.46
CA GLY A 414 -20.01 23.59 27.63
C GLY A 414 -19.49 25.03 27.44
N GLY A 415 -19.79 25.67 26.31
CA GLY A 415 -19.38 27.03 25.97
C GLY A 415 -18.03 27.16 25.28
N THR A 416 -17.31 26.07 25.01
CA THR A 416 -16.07 26.11 24.21
C THR A 416 -16.42 26.25 22.73
N ASN A 417 -15.86 27.24 22.05
CA ASN A 417 -16.14 27.49 20.64
C ASN A 417 -14.89 27.30 19.79
N ALA A 418 -15.07 26.87 18.55
CA ALA A 418 -14.00 26.74 17.57
C ALA A 418 -14.44 27.27 16.19
N HIS A 419 -13.52 27.94 15.49
CA HIS A 419 -13.72 28.37 14.11
C HIS A 419 -12.46 28.15 13.28
N ILE A 420 -12.62 27.58 12.07
CA ILE A 420 -11.53 27.31 11.13
C ILE A 420 -11.79 28.03 9.82
N VAL A 421 -10.78 28.71 9.29
CA VAL A 421 -10.81 29.43 8.01
C VAL A 421 -10.06 28.61 6.96
N MET A 422 -10.74 28.28 5.87
CA MET A 422 -10.27 27.44 4.79
C MET A 422 -10.26 28.17 3.45
N GLU A 423 -9.35 27.75 2.57
CA GLU A 423 -9.21 28.24 1.21
C GLU A 423 -9.06 27.06 0.23
N GLY A 424 -9.58 27.20 -0.98
CA GLY A 424 -9.37 26.22 -2.05
C GLY A 424 -7.91 26.15 -2.47
N ALA A 425 -7.43 24.95 -2.81
CA ALA A 425 -6.10 24.81 -3.41
C ALA A 425 -6.03 25.60 -4.74
N ALA A 426 -4.87 26.18 -5.08
CA ALA A 426 -4.69 26.93 -6.31
C ALA A 426 -5.18 26.10 -7.52
N SER A 427 -6.14 26.65 -8.27
CA SER A 427 -6.92 25.90 -9.27
C SER A 427 -6.03 25.21 -10.32
N LYS A 428 -6.35 23.95 -10.64
CA LYS A 428 -5.80 23.21 -11.79
C LYS A 428 -5.91 24.01 -13.10
N SER A 429 -6.87 24.93 -13.24
CA SER A 429 -7.01 25.80 -14.43
C SER A 429 -5.79 26.69 -14.72
N GLN A 430 -4.95 26.99 -13.72
CA GLN A 430 -3.66 27.67 -13.94
C GLN A 430 -2.56 26.71 -14.43
N LYS A 431 -2.58 25.43 -14.05
CA LYS A 431 -1.71 24.38 -14.62
C LYS A 431 -2.16 23.95 -16.03
N SER A 432 -3.47 24.01 -16.32
CA SER A 432 -4.04 23.66 -17.64
C SER A 432 -3.58 24.59 -18.77
N LYS A 433 -3.23 25.86 -18.49
CA LYS A 433 -2.64 26.76 -19.50
C LYS A 433 -1.20 26.38 -19.88
N VAL A 434 -0.48 25.67 -19.02
CA VAL A 434 0.85 25.11 -19.34
C VAL A 434 0.74 23.73 -20.02
N LYS A 435 -0.32 22.95 -19.75
CA LYS A 435 -0.59 21.65 -20.40
C LYS A 435 -1.06 21.73 -21.88
N SER A 436 -0.98 22.90 -22.53
CA SER A 436 -1.32 23.08 -23.96
C SER A 436 -0.12 22.93 -24.93
N GLN A 437 1.06 22.56 -24.43
CA GLN A 437 2.20 22.08 -25.23
C GLN A 437 2.31 20.54 -25.12
N LYS A 438 1.25 19.81 -25.51
CA LYS A 438 1.14 18.36 -25.32
C LYS A 438 1.84 17.50 -26.39
N ASP A 439 2.59 18.12 -27.31
CA ASP A 439 3.21 17.39 -28.42
C ASP A 439 4.64 16.89 -28.11
N ASP A 440 5.24 17.25 -26.97
CA ASP A 440 6.63 16.87 -26.58
C ASP A 440 6.75 16.08 -25.25
N VAL A 441 5.64 15.60 -24.66
CA VAL A 441 5.72 14.84 -23.38
C VAL A 441 6.07 13.38 -23.67
N ILE A 442 7.24 12.94 -23.19
CA ILE A 442 7.68 11.54 -23.24
C ILE A 442 6.72 10.68 -22.42
N GLU A 443 6.22 9.59 -22.99
CA GLU A 443 5.32 8.63 -22.33
C GLU A 443 5.57 7.21 -22.83
N ARG A 444 5.37 6.22 -21.95
CA ARG A 444 5.48 4.79 -22.29
C ARG A 444 4.13 4.23 -22.77
N PRO A 445 4.12 3.24 -23.67
CA PRO A 445 2.89 2.72 -24.29
C PRO A 445 2.14 1.71 -23.42
N VAL A 446 2.77 1.19 -22.36
CA VAL A 446 2.21 0.16 -21.48
C VAL A 446 2.46 0.55 -20.02
N HIS A 447 1.45 0.35 -19.17
CA HIS A 447 1.49 0.67 -17.75
C HIS A 447 1.35 -0.60 -16.91
N VAL A 448 1.71 -0.49 -15.62
CA VAL A 448 1.64 -1.58 -14.64
C VAL A 448 0.81 -1.09 -13.46
N LEU A 449 -0.29 -1.76 -13.15
CA LEU A 449 -1.05 -1.57 -11.91
C LEU A 449 -0.71 -2.72 -10.97
N THR A 450 -0.32 -2.41 -9.74
CA THR A 450 -0.14 -3.39 -8.68
C THR A 450 -1.22 -3.25 -7.62
N LEU A 451 -1.76 -4.37 -7.17
CA LEU A 451 -2.68 -4.46 -6.04
C LEU A 451 -2.14 -5.53 -5.09
N SER A 452 -2.35 -5.32 -3.78
CA SER A 452 -1.98 -6.33 -2.80
C SER A 452 -2.90 -6.32 -1.60
N ALA A 453 -3.02 -7.46 -0.93
CA ALA A 453 -3.81 -7.59 0.29
C ALA A 453 -3.23 -8.64 1.26
N LYS A 454 -3.73 -8.66 2.51
CA LYS A 454 -3.33 -9.66 3.51
C LYS A 454 -3.90 -11.05 3.24
N THR A 455 -4.99 -11.14 2.48
CA THR A 455 -5.67 -12.39 2.12
C THR A 455 -6.06 -12.38 0.64
N GLU A 456 -6.31 -13.56 0.08
CA GLU A 456 -6.74 -13.72 -1.31
C GLU A 456 -8.13 -13.12 -1.58
N THR A 457 -9.04 -13.27 -0.62
CA THR A 457 -10.41 -12.73 -0.64
C THR A 457 -10.42 -11.21 -0.60
N ALA A 458 -9.56 -10.58 0.22
CA ALA A 458 -9.35 -9.15 0.22
C ALA A 458 -8.77 -8.67 -1.13
N LEU A 459 -7.80 -9.40 -1.72
CA LEU A 459 -7.22 -9.03 -3.01
C LEU A 459 -8.26 -9.03 -4.14
N ARG A 460 -9.13 -10.04 -4.20
CA ARG A 460 -10.25 -10.08 -5.15
C ARG A 460 -11.22 -8.92 -4.94
N SER A 461 -11.57 -8.64 -3.70
CA SER A 461 -12.46 -7.52 -3.36
C SER A 461 -11.85 -6.18 -3.76
N LEU A 462 -10.54 -6.02 -3.63
CA LEU A 462 -9.80 -4.84 -4.06
C LEU A 462 -9.82 -4.70 -5.58
N ALA A 463 -9.56 -5.79 -6.31
CA ALA A 463 -9.64 -5.80 -7.77
C ALA A 463 -11.03 -5.39 -8.28
N HIS A 464 -12.09 -5.89 -7.66
CA HIS A 464 -13.47 -5.48 -7.98
C HIS A 464 -13.74 -4.00 -7.70
N ARG A 465 -13.21 -3.45 -6.60
CA ARG A 465 -13.32 -2.01 -6.30
C ARG A 465 -12.62 -1.17 -7.37
N TYR A 466 -11.43 -1.58 -7.81
CA TYR A 466 -10.70 -0.90 -8.89
C TYR A 466 -11.40 -1.02 -10.23
N HIS A 467 -11.96 -2.19 -10.56
CA HIS A 467 -12.79 -2.35 -11.75
C HIS A 467 -13.95 -1.35 -11.77
N LYS A 468 -14.75 -1.29 -10.68
CA LYS A 468 -15.85 -0.33 -10.55
C LYS A 468 -15.39 1.13 -10.68
N PHE A 469 -14.25 1.47 -10.09
CA PHE A 469 -13.68 2.80 -10.22
C PHE A 469 -13.37 3.15 -11.68
N LEU A 470 -12.68 2.26 -12.42
CA LEU A 470 -12.34 2.50 -13.81
C LEU A 470 -13.58 2.58 -14.72
N VAL A 471 -14.62 1.79 -14.44
CA VAL A 471 -15.90 1.86 -15.16
C VAL A 471 -16.63 3.18 -14.91
N ASN A 472 -16.59 3.69 -13.68
CA ASN A 472 -17.24 4.96 -13.33
C ASN A 472 -16.43 6.19 -13.76
N HIS A 473 -15.14 6.02 -14.07
CA HIS A 473 -14.23 7.09 -14.47
C HIS A 473 -13.47 6.73 -15.76
N PRO A 474 -14.15 6.54 -16.90
CA PRO A 474 -13.51 6.08 -18.15
C PRO A 474 -12.44 7.05 -18.68
N ASP A 475 -12.57 8.34 -18.39
CA ASP A 475 -11.65 9.40 -18.83
C ASP A 475 -10.43 9.58 -17.90
N VAL A 476 -10.29 8.75 -16.87
CA VAL A 476 -9.15 8.81 -15.95
C VAL A 476 -7.85 8.40 -16.67
N SER A 477 -6.77 9.10 -16.39
CA SER A 477 -5.43 8.72 -16.85
C SER A 477 -5.00 7.43 -16.17
N ILE A 478 -4.90 6.34 -16.93
CA ILE A 478 -4.48 5.05 -16.41
C ILE A 478 -3.04 5.09 -15.85
N ALA A 479 -2.18 5.93 -16.43
CA ALA A 479 -0.83 6.15 -15.94
C ALA A 479 -0.82 6.71 -14.51
N ASP A 480 -1.70 7.69 -14.23
CA ASP A 480 -1.83 8.30 -12.91
C ASP A 480 -2.46 7.33 -11.89
N VAL A 481 -3.38 6.45 -12.34
CA VAL A 481 -3.93 5.36 -11.50
C VAL A 481 -2.83 4.36 -11.12
N CYS A 482 -2.07 3.88 -12.09
CA CYS A 482 -0.94 2.97 -11.88
C CYS A 482 0.08 3.58 -10.92
N PHE A 483 0.52 4.81 -11.18
CA PHE A 483 1.46 5.54 -10.33
C PHE A 483 0.94 5.65 -8.90
N SER A 484 -0.29 6.15 -8.71
CA SER A 484 -0.87 6.38 -7.39
C SER A 484 -1.02 5.10 -6.57
N ALA A 485 -1.40 3.99 -7.21
CA ALA A 485 -1.49 2.70 -6.55
C ALA A 485 -0.11 2.14 -6.17
N ASN A 486 0.85 2.19 -7.10
CA ASN A 486 2.16 1.57 -6.93
C ASN A 486 3.04 2.31 -5.91
N THR A 487 2.94 3.64 -5.83
CA THR A 487 3.76 4.45 -4.92
C THR A 487 3.07 4.77 -3.60
N GLY A 488 1.72 4.77 -3.57
CA GLY A 488 0.91 5.22 -2.44
C GLY A 488 0.19 4.12 -1.65
N ARG A 489 0.50 2.84 -1.87
CA ARG A 489 -0.11 1.71 -1.14
C ARG A 489 0.93 0.77 -0.54
N THR A 490 0.58 0.16 0.60
CA THR A 490 1.36 -0.93 1.19
C THR A 490 1.40 -2.12 0.23
N SER A 491 2.57 -2.72 0.05
CA SER A 491 2.74 -4.00 -0.66
C SER A 491 2.64 -5.19 0.30
N PHE A 492 1.45 -5.79 0.40
CA PHE A 492 1.18 -7.01 1.17
C PHE A 492 1.63 -8.30 0.42
N ASN A 493 1.35 -9.45 1.02
CA ASN A 493 1.85 -10.75 0.56
C ASN A 493 1.05 -11.35 -0.59
N HIS A 494 -0.28 -11.22 -0.61
CA HIS A 494 -1.07 -11.58 -1.78
C HIS A 494 -0.96 -10.44 -2.77
N ARG A 495 -0.35 -10.68 -3.92
CA ARG A 495 -0.05 -9.66 -4.92
C ARG A 495 -0.71 -9.98 -6.24
N LEU A 496 -1.17 -8.93 -6.91
CA LEU A 496 -1.70 -8.94 -8.26
C LEU A 496 -0.99 -7.82 -9.02
N ALA A 497 -0.58 -8.13 -10.24
CA ALA A 497 -0.07 -7.15 -11.18
C ALA A 497 -0.83 -7.28 -12.51
N VAL A 498 -1.24 -6.14 -13.04
CA VAL A 498 -1.97 -6.01 -14.29
C VAL A 498 -1.16 -5.10 -15.20
N THR A 499 -0.89 -5.54 -16.41
CA THR A 499 -0.30 -4.71 -17.46
C THR A 499 -1.38 -4.20 -18.40
N GLY A 500 -1.14 -3.18 -19.21
CA GLY A 500 -2.09 -2.74 -20.24
C GLY A 500 -1.78 -1.34 -20.78
N ASP A 501 -2.48 -0.97 -21.86
CA ASP A 501 -2.29 0.31 -22.57
C ASP A 501 -3.51 1.25 -22.46
N SER A 502 -4.58 0.82 -21.79
CA SER A 502 -5.84 1.55 -21.78
C SER A 502 -6.71 1.19 -20.58
N THR A 503 -7.46 2.18 -20.07
CA THR A 503 -8.41 2.05 -18.96
C THR A 503 -9.38 0.88 -19.15
N GLY A 504 -9.88 0.67 -20.38
CA GLY A 504 -10.80 -0.44 -20.71
C GLY A 504 -10.18 -1.83 -20.50
N LYS A 505 -8.94 -2.06 -20.96
CA LYS A 505 -8.26 -3.35 -20.77
C LYS A 505 -7.97 -3.64 -19.30
N PHE A 506 -7.62 -2.62 -18.52
CA PHE A 506 -7.46 -2.78 -17.07
C PHE A 506 -8.78 -3.15 -16.39
N ALA A 507 -9.88 -2.48 -16.75
CA ALA A 507 -11.20 -2.81 -16.20
C ALA A 507 -11.60 -4.25 -16.49
N GLU A 508 -11.44 -4.73 -17.73
CA GLU A 508 -11.72 -6.10 -18.14
C GLU A 508 -10.86 -7.12 -17.36
N ARG A 509 -9.55 -6.89 -17.26
CA ARG A 509 -8.61 -7.80 -16.56
C ARG A 509 -8.88 -7.88 -15.06
N LEU A 510 -9.23 -6.76 -14.43
CA LEU A 510 -9.59 -6.72 -13.01
C LEU A 510 -10.91 -7.43 -12.72
N GLU A 511 -11.88 -7.35 -13.65
CA GLU A 511 -13.12 -8.11 -13.56
C GLU A 511 -12.86 -9.62 -13.68
N ALA A 512 -12.07 -10.03 -14.68
CA ALA A 512 -11.67 -11.42 -14.86
C ALA A 512 -11.02 -11.99 -13.59
N PHE A 513 -10.10 -11.25 -12.96
CA PHE A 513 -9.49 -11.66 -11.69
C PHE A 513 -10.52 -11.79 -10.56
N ALA A 514 -11.40 -10.81 -10.42
CA ALA A 514 -12.44 -10.82 -9.39
C ALA A 514 -13.38 -12.01 -9.54
N LEU A 515 -13.60 -12.48 -10.78
CA LEU A 515 -14.41 -13.65 -11.14
C LEU A 515 -13.60 -14.98 -11.18
N CYS A 516 -12.34 -14.97 -10.75
CA CYS A 516 -11.43 -16.13 -10.79
C CYS A 516 -11.23 -16.71 -12.20
N GLN A 517 -11.10 -15.85 -13.21
CA GLN A 517 -10.84 -16.20 -14.60
C GLN A 517 -9.40 -15.84 -14.99
N GLU A 518 -8.79 -16.68 -15.83
CA GLU A 518 -7.47 -16.41 -16.39
C GLU A 518 -7.55 -15.33 -17.49
N SER A 519 -6.57 -14.42 -17.52
CA SER A 519 -6.45 -13.40 -18.56
C SER A 519 -4.98 -13.10 -18.85
N VAL A 520 -4.66 -12.86 -20.12
CA VAL A 520 -3.32 -12.41 -20.53
C VAL A 520 -3.02 -11.03 -19.95
N GLY A 521 -1.79 -10.84 -19.48
CA GLY A 521 -1.33 -9.59 -18.88
C GLY A 521 -1.71 -9.43 -17.41
N LEU A 522 -2.13 -10.52 -16.77
CA LEU A 522 -2.41 -10.63 -15.35
C LEU A 522 -1.47 -11.65 -14.71
N VAL A 523 -0.82 -11.25 -13.61
CA VAL A 523 0.02 -12.15 -12.82
C VAL A 523 -0.35 -11.99 -11.35
N SER A 524 -0.56 -13.08 -10.64
CA SER A 524 -0.82 -13.07 -9.19
C SER A 524 0.02 -14.08 -8.45
N GLY A 525 0.41 -13.77 -7.22
CA GLY A 525 1.24 -14.65 -6.40
C GLY A 525 1.10 -14.39 -4.91
N LEU A 526 1.63 -15.33 -4.12
CA LEU A 526 1.75 -15.22 -2.67
C LEU A 526 3.22 -15.14 -2.28
N VAL A 527 3.63 -14.00 -1.74
CA VAL A 527 4.97 -13.80 -1.20
C VAL A 527 5.13 -14.56 0.12
N LYS A 528 6.09 -15.48 0.17
CA LYS A 528 6.44 -16.20 1.39
C LYS A 528 7.49 -15.40 2.19
N PRO A 529 7.28 -15.13 3.48
CA PRO A 529 8.11 -14.18 4.25
C PRO A 529 9.55 -14.66 4.57
N LYS A 530 9.95 -15.90 4.22
CA LYS A 530 11.18 -16.51 4.75
C LYS A 530 12.49 -16.04 4.10
N LYS A 531 12.47 -15.35 2.93
CA LYS A 531 13.60 -14.59 2.32
C LYS A 531 13.21 -14.01 0.94
N VAL A 532 13.73 -12.84 0.61
CA VAL A 532 13.66 -12.30 -0.77
C VAL A 532 14.46 -13.22 -1.71
N PRO A 533 13.90 -13.63 -2.87
CA PRO A 533 14.62 -14.45 -3.83
C PRO A 533 15.91 -13.77 -4.31
N LYS A 534 16.99 -14.55 -4.45
CA LYS A 534 18.23 -14.04 -5.06
C LYS A 534 18.11 -14.08 -6.58
N ILE A 535 18.52 -12.98 -7.21
CA ILE A 535 18.46 -12.78 -8.65
C ILE A 535 19.85 -12.98 -9.26
N GLY A 536 19.93 -13.75 -10.34
CA GLY A 536 21.12 -13.89 -11.18
C GLY A 536 20.91 -13.21 -12.52
N PHE A 537 21.82 -12.32 -12.92
CA PHE A 537 21.77 -11.73 -14.26
C PHE A 537 22.67 -12.51 -15.22
N LEU A 538 22.10 -12.92 -16.35
CA LEU A 538 22.78 -13.65 -17.41
C LEU A 538 22.97 -12.70 -18.60
N PHE A 539 24.21 -12.36 -18.93
CA PHE A 539 24.53 -11.47 -20.04
C PHE A 539 24.71 -12.30 -21.31
N THR A 540 23.77 -12.15 -22.24
CA THR A 540 23.76 -12.86 -23.53
C THR A 540 25.09 -12.70 -24.25
N GLY A 541 25.67 -13.81 -24.66
CA GLY A 541 26.82 -13.80 -25.55
C GLY A 541 26.39 -13.41 -26.96
N MET A 542 27.22 -13.77 -27.93
CA MET A 542 26.90 -13.46 -29.32
C MET A 542 25.68 -14.23 -29.81
N ILE A 543 24.82 -13.58 -30.61
CA ILE A 543 23.59 -14.19 -31.15
C ILE A 543 23.69 -14.52 -32.65
N ASN A 544 23.08 -15.63 -33.07
CA ASN A 544 23.04 -16.07 -34.49
C ASN A 544 22.02 -15.30 -35.35
N GLN A 545 21.44 -14.20 -34.86
CA GLN A 545 20.45 -13.33 -35.53
C GLN A 545 20.85 -11.85 -35.40
N THR A 546 20.15 -10.93 -36.06
CA THR A 546 20.26 -9.47 -35.82
C THR A 546 19.58 -9.09 -34.50
N LEU A 547 19.92 -7.93 -33.92
CA LEU A 547 19.36 -7.49 -32.63
C LEU A 547 17.84 -7.23 -32.68
N GLU A 548 17.27 -6.93 -33.86
CA GLU A 548 15.82 -6.76 -34.10
C GLU A 548 15.10 -5.84 -33.08
N LEU A 549 15.75 -4.73 -32.69
CA LEU A 549 15.22 -3.80 -31.70
C LEU A 549 14.22 -2.82 -32.32
N ASP A 550 13.08 -2.62 -31.65
CA ASP A 550 12.28 -1.41 -31.87
C ASP A 550 12.95 -0.18 -31.26
N ARG A 551 12.61 1.01 -31.77
CA ARG A 551 13.15 2.29 -31.28
C ARG A 551 12.41 2.84 -30.05
N GLN A 552 11.37 2.15 -29.58
CA GLN A 552 10.46 2.67 -28.55
C GLN A 552 11.19 2.92 -27.23
N LEU A 553 12.05 1.99 -26.79
CA LEU A 553 12.82 2.18 -25.56
C LEU A 553 13.77 3.38 -25.64
N TYR A 554 14.42 3.59 -26.78
CA TYR A 554 15.30 4.75 -26.97
C TYR A 554 14.53 6.08 -26.98
N GLU A 555 13.31 6.09 -27.52
CA GLU A 555 12.49 7.30 -27.59
C GLU A 555 11.78 7.60 -26.26
N GLN A 556 11.40 6.56 -25.51
CA GLN A 556 10.44 6.66 -24.40
C GLN A 556 11.01 6.33 -23.02
N ALA A 557 12.19 5.71 -22.91
CA ALA A 557 12.87 5.46 -21.64
C ALA A 557 14.14 6.34 -21.52
N PRO A 558 14.09 7.49 -20.81
CA PRO A 558 15.21 8.42 -20.73
C PRO A 558 16.52 7.80 -20.22
N ILE A 559 16.47 6.94 -19.20
CA ILE A 559 17.66 6.23 -18.68
C ILE A 559 18.29 5.35 -19.75
N PHE A 560 17.48 4.58 -20.47
CA PHE A 560 17.96 3.73 -21.56
C PHE A 560 18.64 4.57 -22.65
N ARG A 561 17.99 5.65 -23.10
CA ARG A 561 18.56 6.59 -24.08
C ARG A 561 19.89 7.19 -23.64
N GLN A 562 19.96 7.69 -22.40
CA GLN A 562 21.18 8.31 -21.87
C GLN A 562 22.37 7.35 -21.90
N VAL A 563 22.15 6.07 -21.59
CA VAL A 563 23.20 5.04 -21.63
C VAL A 563 23.62 4.75 -23.07
N ILE A 564 22.67 4.57 -23.99
CA ILE A 564 22.96 4.36 -25.41
C ILE A 564 23.77 5.54 -25.98
N ASP A 565 23.34 6.78 -25.70
CA ASP A 565 24.01 7.99 -26.20
C ASP A 565 25.44 8.10 -25.64
N ARG A 566 25.63 7.76 -24.35
CA ARG A 566 26.96 7.73 -23.71
C ARG A 566 27.87 6.68 -24.35
N CYS A 567 27.38 5.47 -24.57
CA CYS A 567 28.15 4.41 -25.25
C CYS A 567 28.50 4.81 -26.68
N ASN A 568 27.55 5.42 -27.41
CA ASN A 568 27.77 5.89 -28.77
C ASN A 568 28.85 6.98 -28.82
N ALA A 569 28.85 7.93 -27.88
CA ALA A 569 29.87 8.98 -27.80
C ALA A 569 31.30 8.41 -27.61
N ILE A 570 31.43 7.28 -26.90
CA ILE A 570 32.71 6.59 -26.68
C ILE A 570 33.11 5.77 -27.91
N ALA A 571 32.17 5.00 -28.49
CA ALA A 571 32.47 4.05 -29.55
C ALA A 571 32.59 4.68 -30.94
N GLN A 572 31.83 5.75 -31.22
CA GLN A 572 31.79 6.36 -32.55
C GLN A 572 33.16 6.84 -33.06
N PRO A 573 34.03 7.47 -32.25
CA PRO A 573 35.40 7.80 -32.67
C PRO A 573 36.28 6.58 -32.99
N LEU A 574 36.01 5.43 -32.34
CA LEU A 574 36.78 4.19 -32.51
C LEU A 574 36.30 3.39 -33.73
N LEU A 575 34.98 3.35 -33.97
CA LEU A 575 34.36 2.57 -35.05
C LEU A 575 34.18 3.35 -36.36
N GLY A 576 34.21 4.69 -36.31
CA GLY A 576 33.90 5.56 -37.45
C GLY A 576 32.42 5.57 -37.88
N LYS A 577 31.52 4.90 -37.15
CA LYS A 577 30.07 4.83 -37.37
C LYS A 577 29.30 4.98 -36.06
N SER A 578 28.03 5.33 -36.12
CA SER A 578 27.19 5.42 -34.92
C SER A 578 26.73 4.02 -34.48
N LEU A 579 26.73 3.76 -33.17
CA LEU A 579 26.10 2.56 -32.61
C LEU A 579 24.60 2.48 -32.91
N LEU A 580 23.93 3.62 -33.12
CA LEU A 580 22.52 3.65 -33.50
C LEU A 580 22.27 2.96 -34.84
N ASP A 581 23.22 3.01 -35.78
CA ASP A 581 23.11 2.36 -37.09
C ASP A 581 23.11 0.83 -36.97
N PHE A 582 23.72 0.30 -35.89
CA PHE A 582 23.76 -1.14 -35.59
C PHE A 582 22.57 -1.60 -34.75
N LEU A 583 22.12 -0.75 -33.82
CA LEU A 583 20.94 -1.02 -32.97
C LEU A 583 19.64 -0.92 -33.78
N TYR A 584 19.56 0.04 -34.70
CA TYR A 584 18.37 0.38 -35.50
C TYR A 584 18.70 0.42 -37.00
N PRO A 585 19.13 -0.70 -37.61
CA PRO A 585 19.56 -0.70 -38.99
C PRO A 585 18.39 -0.44 -39.95
N THR A 586 18.64 0.35 -41.00
CA THR A 586 17.66 0.60 -42.08
C THR A 586 17.39 -0.63 -42.96
N SER A 587 18.30 -1.62 -42.94
CA SER A 587 18.14 -2.91 -43.63
C SER A 587 18.72 -4.06 -42.79
N VAL A 588 18.03 -5.21 -42.77
CA VAL A 588 18.32 -6.37 -41.88
C VAL A 588 19.68 -7.06 -42.16
N GLY A 589 20.40 -6.65 -43.22
CA GLY A 589 21.67 -7.27 -43.65
C GLY A 589 22.93 -6.42 -43.49
N GLU A 590 22.83 -5.09 -43.54
CA GLU A 590 24.02 -4.22 -43.61
C GLU A 590 24.82 -4.18 -42.29
N ALA A 591 24.14 -4.15 -41.14
CA ALA A 591 24.78 -4.11 -39.82
C ALA A 591 25.60 -5.37 -39.46
N ARG A 592 25.31 -6.52 -40.10
CA ARG A 592 26.03 -7.79 -39.85
C ARG A 592 27.39 -7.89 -40.52
N THR A 593 27.67 -7.03 -41.50
CA THR A 593 28.94 -7.06 -42.23
C THR A 593 30.12 -6.52 -41.42
N ASP A 594 29.82 -5.73 -40.38
CA ASP A 594 30.77 -5.11 -39.48
C ASP A 594 30.63 -5.74 -38.09
N GLU A 595 31.34 -6.86 -37.90
CA GLU A 595 31.23 -7.72 -36.72
C GLU A 595 31.60 -6.98 -35.43
N ILE A 596 32.62 -6.10 -35.45
CA ILE A 596 33.07 -5.32 -34.29
C ILE A 596 31.99 -4.34 -33.85
N GLY A 597 31.41 -3.57 -34.78
CA GLY A 597 30.34 -2.63 -34.46
C GLY A 597 29.10 -3.34 -33.91
N TYR A 598 28.78 -4.53 -34.44
CA TYR A 598 27.70 -5.35 -33.93
C TYR A 598 27.93 -5.85 -32.49
N CYS A 599 29.12 -6.38 -32.18
CA CYS A 599 29.49 -6.81 -30.83
C CYS A 599 29.43 -5.64 -29.83
N THR A 600 29.89 -4.45 -30.25
CA THR A 600 29.84 -3.23 -29.44
C THR A 600 28.41 -2.75 -29.19
N ALA A 601 27.53 -2.87 -30.19
CA ALA A 601 26.11 -2.56 -30.05
C ALA A 601 25.40 -3.52 -29.08
N LEU A 602 25.75 -4.81 -29.09
CA LEU A 602 25.23 -5.78 -28.11
C LEU A 602 25.66 -5.43 -26.68
N LEU A 603 26.94 -5.16 -26.44
CA LEU A 603 27.43 -4.69 -25.13
C LEU A 603 26.65 -3.45 -24.68
N THR A 604 26.46 -2.49 -25.60
CA THR A 604 25.74 -1.25 -25.33
C THR A 604 24.28 -1.49 -24.94
N LEU A 605 23.57 -2.38 -25.65
CA LEU A 605 22.22 -2.79 -25.30
C LEU A 605 22.17 -3.42 -23.89
N GLN A 606 23.14 -4.28 -23.57
CA GLN A 606 23.19 -4.98 -22.28
C GLN A 606 23.40 -4.04 -21.11
N ILE A 607 24.32 -3.07 -21.24
CA ILE A 607 24.53 -2.04 -20.23
C ILE A 607 23.28 -1.17 -20.09
N ALA A 608 22.63 -0.78 -21.20
CA ALA A 608 21.40 0.01 -21.15
C ALA A 608 20.23 -0.73 -20.48
N LEU A 609 20.06 -2.03 -20.75
CA LEU A 609 19.07 -2.87 -20.08
C LEU A 609 19.38 -3.06 -18.59
N TYR A 610 20.65 -3.28 -18.23
CA TYR A 610 21.07 -3.39 -16.84
C TYR A 610 20.77 -2.11 -16.06
N GLU A 611 21.15 -0.93 -16.58
CA GLU A 611 20.90 0.34 -15.90
C GLU A 611 19.39 0.64 -15.79
N LEU A 612 18.59 0.21 -16.78
CA LEU A 612 17.14 0.32 -16.69
C LEU A 612 16.56 -0.57 -15.58
N TRP A 613 16.93 -1.85 -15.51
CA TRP A 613 16.52 -2.75 -14.42
C TRP A 613 16.93 -2.22 -13.05
N LYS A 614 18.18 -1.76 -12.93
CA LYS A 614 18.73 -1.18 -11.71
C LYS A 614 17.96 0.07 -11.29
N SER A 615 17.56 0.93 -12.23
CA SER A 615 16.76 2.12 -11.92
C SER A 615 15.42 1.78 -11.28
N TRP A 616 14.84 0.62 -11.63
CA TRP A 616 13.62 0.10 -11.03
C TRP A 616 13.87 -0.66 -9.72
N GLY A 617 15.10 -0.62 -9.19
CA GLY A 617 15.51 -1.31 -7.97
C GLY A 617 15.83 -2.80 -8.13
N ILE A 618 15.91 -3.31 -9.35
CA ILE A 618 16.21 -4.72 -9.62
C ILE A 618 17.72 -4.90 -9.75
N GLU A 619 18.33 -5.44 -8.70
CA GLU A 619 19.78 -5.65 -8.62
C GLU A 619 20.14 -7.15 -8.57
N PRO A 620 21.17 -7.60 -9.32
CA PRO A 620 21.63 -8.97 -9.27
C PRO A 620 22.41 -9.26 -7.98
N SER A 621 22.20 -10.44 -7.42
CA SER A 621 23.06 -11.02 -6.37
C SER A 621 24.32 -11.67 -6.95
N VAL A 622 24.25 -12.14 -8.20
CA VAL A 622 25.37 -12.73 -8.95
C VAL A 622 25.19 -12.39 -10.43
N VAL A 623 26.28 -12.12 -11.13
CA VAL A 623 26.28 -11.90 -12.58
C VAL A 623 27.11 -12.96 -13.30
N MET A 624 26.73 -13.28 -14.52
CA MET A 624 27.46 -14.20 -15.38
C MET A 624 27.27 -13.79 -16.84
N GLY A 625 28.35 -13.75 -17.61
CA GLY A 625 28.29 -13.58 -19.06
C GLY A 625 28.62 -14.88 -19.79
N THR A 626 28.43 -14.86 -21.10
CA THR A 626 28.92 -15.90 -22.00
C THR A 626 29.77 -15.27 -23.09
N SER A 627 31.09 -15.53 -23.08
CA SER A 627 32.03 -14.94 -24.04
C SER A 627 31.91 -13.40 -24.09
N LEU A 628 31.36 -12.82 -25.16
CA LEU A 628 31.13 -11.37 -25.24
C LEU A 628 30.33 -10.79 -24.05
N GLY A 629 29.40 -11.57 -23.50
CA GLY A 629 28.63 -11.14 -22.33
C GLY A 629 29.47 -10.92 -21.07
N ASP A 630 30.68 -11.50 -20.98
CA ASP A 630 31.56 -11.29 -19.81
C ASP A 630 32.07 -9.85 -19.74
N TYR A 631 32.25 -9.16 -20.87
CA TYR A 631 32.60 -7.74 -20.85
C TYR A 631 31.50 -6.90 -20.18
N ALA A 632 30.24 -7.18 -20.51
CA ALA A 632 29.09 -6.52 -19.89
C ALA A 632 28.97 -6.86 -18.40
N ALA A 633 29.05 -8.15 -18.07
CA ALA A 633 28.99 -8.64 -16.69
C ALA A 633 30.10 -8.06 -15.82
N ALA A 634 31.34 -7.99 -16.33
CA ALA A 634 32.49 -7.44 -15.61
C ALA A 634 32.41 -5.91 -15.44
N CYS A 635 31.94 -5.19 -16.46
CA CYS A 635 31.66 -3.75 -16.35
C CYS A 635 30.61 -3.49 -15.25
N VAL A 636 29.53 -4.27 -15.25
CA VAL A 636 28.46 -4.19 -14.24
C VAL A 636 28.95 -4.57 -12.85
N ALA A 637 29.82 -5.58 -12.74
CA ALA A 637 30.47 -5.94 -11.49
C ALA A 637 31.51 -4.91 -11.03
N GLY A 638 31.79 -3.85 -11.81
CA GLY A 638 32.73 -2.79 -11.45
C GLY A 638 34.20 -3.16 -11.62
N ILE A 639 34.52 -4.20 -12.41
CA ILE A 639 35.91 -4.59 -12.69
C ILE A 639 36.63 -3.54 -13.53
N PHE A 640 35.93 -2.90 -14.46
CA PHE A 640 36.45 -1.79 -15.25
C PHE A 640 35.35 -0.81 -15.64
N SER A 641 35.75 0.37 -16.12
CA SER A 641 34.81 1.39 -16.54
C SER A 641 34.07 1.01 -17.84
N LEU A 642 32.93 1.66 -18.10
CA LEU A 642 32.21 1.51 -19.36
C LEU A 642 33.07 1.84 -20.59
N GLU A 643 33.94 2.85 -20.46
CA GLU A 643 34.86 3.24 -21.53
C GLU A 643 35.88 2.14 -21.82
N ASP A 644 36.47 1.57 -20.76
CA ASP A 644 37.42 0.46 -20.87
C ASP A 644 36.74 -0.80 -21.41
N ALA A 645 35.50 -1.09 -21.01
CA ALA A 645 34.73 -2.21 -21.54
C ALA A 645 34.57 -2.14 -23.07
N ILE A 646 34.21 -0.96 -23.58
CA ILE A 646 34.05 -0.72 -25.03
C ILE A 646 35.40 -0.84 -25.74
N LYS A 647 36.45 -0.18 -25.24
CA LYS A 647 37.79 -0.23 -25.85
C LYS A 647 38.38 -1.64 -25.87
N LEU A 648 38.24 -2.37 -24.77
CA LEU A 648 38.76 -3.72 -24.61
C LEU A 648 38.03 -4.70 -25.53
N LEU A 649 36.71 -4.60 -25.66
CA LEU A 649 35.92 -5.40 -26.59
C LEU A 649 36.33 -5.13 -28.04
N ILE A 650 36.43 -3.85 -28.45
CA ILE A 650 36.84 -3.47 -29.81
C ILE A 650 38.23 -4.03 -30.11
N SER A 651 39.20 -3.79 -29.23
CA SER A 651 40.58 -4.28 -29.39
C SER A 651 40.66 -5.81 -29.46
N GLY A 652 39.85 -6.51 -28.66
CA GLY A 652 39.75 -7.97 -28.66
C GLY A 652 39.17 -8.52 -29.96
N GLU A 653 38.10 -7.90 -30.48
CA GLU A 653 37.50 -8.31 -31.76
C GLU A 653 38.41 -7.98 -32.95
N GLU A 654 39.13 -6.85 -32.95
CA GLU A 654 40.16 -6.54 -33.96
C GLU A 654 41.30 -7.58 -33.96
N TYR A 655 41.73 -8.00 -32.76
CA TYR A 655 42.74 -9.06 -32.61
C TYR A 655 42.24 -10.38 -33.21
N ILE A 656 41.01 -10.77 -32.89
CA ILE A 656 40.35 -11.96 -33.44
C ILE A 656 40.27 -11.89 -34.97
N GLN A 657 39.76 -10.78 -35.51
CA GLN A 657 39.53 -10.59 -36.95
C GLN A 657 40.83 -10.63 -37.76
N SER A 658 41.94 -10.12 -37.19
CA SER A 658 43.24 -10.08 -37.85
C SER A 658 44.03 -11.40 -37.80
N ARG A 659 43.68 -12.33 -36.89
CA ARG A 659 44.48 -13.54 -36.61
C ARG A 659 43.76 -14.85 -36.88
N LEU A 660 42.43 -14.91 -36.78
CA LEU A 660 41.71 -16.17 -36.95
C LEU A 660 41.52 -16.53 -38.43
N PRO A 661 41.76 -17.81 -38.82
CA PRO A 661 41.41 -18.29 -40.15
C PRO A 661 39.89 -18.27 -40.33
N LYS A 662 39.44 -18.18 -41.59
CA LYS A 662 38.02 -18.36 -41.90
C LYS A 662 37.58 -19.76 -41.46
N GLY A 663 36.58 -19.80 -40.59
CA GLY A 663 36.14 -21.02 -39.92
C GLY A 663 34.62 -21.07 -39.79
N GLY A 664 34.13 -22.03 -39.00
CA GLY A 664 32.72 -22.14 -38.67
C GLY A 664 32.52 -22.59 -37.23
N MET A 665 31.34 -22.29 -36.70
CA MET A 665 30.89 -22.86 -35.43
C MET A 665 29.60 -23.63 -35.64
N LEU A 666 29.43 -24.72 -34.90
CA LEU A 666 28.26 -25.59 -34.97
C LEU A 666 27.76 -25.87 -33.56
N CYS A 667 26.50 -25.57 -33.33
CA CYS A 667 25.77 -25.99 -32.14
C CYS A 667 25.27 -27.42 -32.33
N VAL A 668 25.60 -28.31 -31.40
CA VAL A 668 25.26 -29.74 -31.43
C VAL A 668 24.43 -30.07 -30.19
N PHE A 669 23.22 -30.58 -30.41
CA PHE A 669 22.29 -30.96 -29.33
C PHE A 669 22.59 -32.39 -28.85
N ALA A 670 23.74 -32.56 -28.21
CA ALA A 670 24.21 -33.81 -27.62
C ALA A 670 25.11 -33.53 -26.41
N ASP A 671 25.30 -34.55 -25.56
CA ASP A 671 26.23 -34.48 -24.44
C ASP A 671 27.71 -34.35 -24.88
N GLU A 672 28.55 -33.91 -23.95
CA GLU A 672 29.98 -33.69 -24.15
C GLU A 672 30.70 -34.95 -24.65
N GLU A 673 30.39 -36.11 -24.08
CA GLU A 673 31.09 -37.37 -24.40
C GLU A 673 30.88 -37.76 -25.87
N ARG A 674 29.63 -37.65 -26.34
CA ARG A 674 29.26 -37.94 -27.71
C ARG A 674 29.88 -36.96 -28.70
N VAL A 675 29.91 -35.67 -28.37
CA VAL A 675 30.56 -34.66 -29.21
C VAL A 675 32.07 -34.86 -29.24
N ALA A 676 32.71 -35.11 -28.10
CA ALA A 676 34.13 -35.38 -27.99
C ALA A 676 34.55 -36.60 -28.83
N ALA A 677 33.75 -37.66 -28.84
CA ALA A 677 33.98 -38.84 -29.67
C ALA A 677 33.94 -38.51 -31.18
N ALA A 678 33.01 -37.66 -31.60
CA ALA A 678 32.84 -37.30 -33.01
C ALA A 678 33.90 -36.32 -33.54
N ILE A 679 34.42 -35.42 -32.70
CA ILE A 679 35.48 -34.49 -33.11
C ILE A 679 36.88 -35.07 -32.99
N LYS A 680 37.06 -36.22 -32.32
CA LYS A 680 38.37 -36.88 -32.12
C LYS A 680 39.20 -37.05 -33.41
N PRO A 681 38.62 -37.39 -34.59
CA PRO A 681 39.37 -37.46 -35.85
C PRO A 681 39.91 -36.10 -36.33
N TYR A 682 39.35 -35.00 -35.83
CA TYR A 682 39.63 -33.61 -36.20
C TYR A 682 40.25 -32.82 -35.03
N ALA A 683 40.91 -33.49 -34.08
CA ALA A 683 41.41 -32.86 -32.85
C ALA A 683 42.35 -31.66 -33.06
N ASN A 684 42.98 -31.54 -34.25
CA ASN A 684 43.83 -30.41 -34.63
C ASN A 684 43.12 -29.32 -35.45
N GLN A 685 41.83 -29.52 -35.74
CA GLN A 685 41.02 -28.69 -36.64
C GLN A 685 39.72 -28.19 -35.98
N ILE A 686 39.28 -28.82 -34.88
CA ILE A 686 38.04 -28.52 -34.16
C ILE A 686 38.29 -28.62 -32.67
N VAL A 687 37.70 -27.71 -31.90
CA VAL A 687 37.59 -27.79 -30.45
C VAL A 687 36.15 -27.62 -29.98
N ILE A 688 35.88 -28.05 -28.75
CA ILE A 688 34.65 -27.66 -28.05
C ILE A 688 34.87 -26.25 -27.49
N SER A 689 34.08 -25.29 -27.97
CA SER A 689 34.15 -23.89 -27.59
C SER A 689 33.19 -23.49 -26.48
N VAL A 690 32.06 -24.19 -26.32
CA VAL A 690 31.07 -23.91 -25.26
C VAL A 690 30.52 -25.22 -24.71
N PHE A 691 30.55 -25.35 -23.38
CA PHE A 691 29.96 -26.43 -22.60
C PHE A 691 28.67 -25.91 -21.93
N ALA A 692 27.51 -26.21 -22.51
CA ALA A 692 26.19 -25.78 -22.01
C ALA A 692 25.30 -26.99 -21.65
N GLY A 693 25.89 -28.05 -21.11
CA GLY A 693 25.18 -29.24 -20.65
C GLY A 693 24.80 -30.16 -21.83
N PRO A 694 23.51 -30.38 -22.12
CA PRO A 694 23.07 -31.20 -23.25
C PRO A 694 23.18 -30.49 -24.61
N VAL A 695 23.75 -29.29 -24.62
CA VAL A 695 24.07 -28.52 -25.83
C VAL A 695 25.55 -28.15 -25.78
N VAL A 696 26.27 -28.43 -26.86
CA VAL A 696 27.71 -28.18 -26.99
C VAL A 696 27.98 -27.44 -28.29
N LEU A 697 28.80 -26.39 -28.25
CA LEU A 697 29.22 -25.69 -29.47
C LEU A 697 30.66 -26.07 -29.80
N ILE A 698 30.88 -26.48 -31.05
CA ILE A 698 32.21 -26.75 -31.60
C ILE A 698 32.63 -25.62 -32.53
N SER A 699 33.91 -25.30 -32.54
CA SER A 699 34.52 -24.25 -33.37
C SER A 699 35.74 -24.81 -34.07
N GLY A 700 35.91 -24.48 -35.36
CA GLY A 700 37.06 -24.96 -36.11
C GLY A 700 37.04 -24.64 -37.59
N GLU A 701 37.91 -25.32 -38.33
CA GLU A 701 37.99 -25.22 -39.79
C GLU A 701 36.66 -25.63 -40.45
N GLN A 702 36.20 -24.82 -41.41
CA GLN A 702 34.86 -24.99 -42.00
C GLN A 702 34.62 -26.39 -42.58
N GLN A 703 35.63 -27.01 -43.21
CA GLN A 703 35.51 -28.34 -43.78
C GLN A 703 35.34 -29.42 -42.70
N ALA A 704 36.12 -29.32 -41.62
CA ALA A 704 36.07 -30.25 -40.50
C ALA A 704 34.72 -30.15 -39.76
N VAL A 705 34.26 -28.93 -39.49
CA VAL A 705 32.97 -28.69 -38.83
C VAL A 705 31.81 -29.24 -39.66
N ASN A 706 31.83 -29.06 -40.98
CA ASN A 706 30.84 -29.65 -41.89
C ASN A 706 30.86 -31.19 -41.86
N ALA A 707 32.04 -31.81 -41.78
CA ALA A 707 32.16 -33.26 -41.69
C ALA A 707 31.55 -33.79 -40.38
N VAL A 708 31.80 -33.13 -39.25
CA VAL A 708 31.17 -33.47 -37.97
C VAL A 708 29.66 -33.24 -38.01
N MET A 709 29.19 -32.15 -38.62
CA MET A 709 27.77 -31.87 -38.82
C MET A 709 27.08 -33.03 -39.55
N ALA A 710 27.66 -33.50 -40.65
CA ALA A 710 27.10 -34.61 -41.43
C ALA A 710 27.05 -35.91 -40.63
N VAL A 711 28.10 -36.22 -39.84
CA VAL A 711 28.14 -37.39 -38.96
C VAL A 711 27.04 -37.32 -37.89
N MET A 712 26.89 -36.17 -37.25
CA MET A 712 25.87 -35.96 -36.21
C MET A 712 24.46 -36.07 -36.77
N GLN A 713 24.18 -35.44 -37.91
CA GLN A 713 22.88 -35.51 -38.58
C GLN A 713 22.56 -36.95 -39.02
N ALA A 714 23.54 -37.71 -39.52
CA ALA A 714 23.36 -39.12 -39.88
C ALA A 714 23.02 -40.00 -38.67
N GLN A 715 23.41 -39.59 -37.46
CA GLN A 715 23.04 -40.25 -36.20
C GLN A 715 21.74 -39.71 -35.58
N GLY A 716 20.99 -38.87 -36.31
CA GLY A 716 19.75 -38.27 -35.84
C GLY A 716 19.92 -37.14 -34.82
N VAL A 717 21.14 -36.61 -34.64
CA VAL A 717 21.39 -35.48 -33.74
C VAL A 717 21.06 -34.17 -34.44
N THR A 718 20.31 -33.30 -33.75
CA THR A 718 20.01 -31.96 -34.25
C THR A 718 21.26 -31.10 -34.20
N THR A 719 21.51 -30.36 -35.28
CA THR A 719 22.64 -29.42 -35.37
C THR A 719 22.19 -28.09 -35.94
N LEU A 720 22.83 -26.99 -35.51
CA LEU A 720 22.54 -25.64 -35.98
C LEU A 720 23.86 -24.92 -36.31
N TRP A 721 23.98 -24.47 -37.56
CA TRP A 721 25.13 -23.69 -38.01
C TRP A 721 25.10 -22.28 -37.42
N TRP A 722 26.22 -21.84 -36.84
CA TRP A 722 26.39 -20.48 -36.34
C TRP A 722 27.06 -19.61 -37.40
N ASN A 723 26.38 -18.56 -37.85
CA ASN A 723 26.81 -17.75 -38.99
C ASN A 723 27.88 -16.73 -38.58
N ARG A 724 29.13 -17.16 -38.49
CA ARG A 724 30.32 -16.31 -38.29
C ARG A 724 31.38 -16.59 -39.34
N SER A 725 32.20 -15.57 -39.58
CA SER A 725 33.35 -15.64 -40.50
C SER A 725 34.55 -16.37 -39.90
N TYR A 726 34.58 -16.56 -38.57
CA TYR A 726 35.73 -17.05 -37.79
C TYR A 726 35.34 -18.10 -36.72
N ALA A 727 36.30 -18.94 -36.34
CA ALA A 727 36.16 -19.93 -35.26
C ALA A 727 36.63 -19.33 -33.92
N PHE A 728 35.70 -18.97 -33.03
CA PHE A 728 36.00 -18.41 -31.70
C PHE A 728 36.43 -19.48 -30.70
N HIS A 729 37.17 -19.09 -29.66
CA HIS A 729 37.66 -19.99 -28.61
C HIS A 729 38.46 -21.17 -29.19
N TYR A 730 39.30 -20.86 -30.18
CA TYR A 730 40.08 -21.82 -30.96
C TYR A 730 41.57 -21.70 -30.61
N PRO A 731 42.20 -22.71 -29.99
CA PRO A 731 43.52 -22.59 -29.37
C PRO A 731 44.70 -22.60 -30.35
N PHE A 732 44.47 -22.67 -31.67
CA PHE A 732 45.55 -22.65 -32.68
C PHE A 732 45.92 -21.23 -33.15
N ILE A 733 45.62 -20.21 -32.36
CA ILE A 733 46.15 -18.86 -32.57
C ILE A 733 47.62 -18.86 -32.09
N GLU A 734 48.58 -18.58 -32.98
CA GLU A 734 49.97 -18.37 -32.58
C GLU A 734 50.04 -17.27 -31.49
N GLN A 735 50.79 -17.53 -30.41
CA GLN A 735 50.93 -16.55 -29.31
C GLN A 735 51.39 -15.20 -29.84
N PRO A 736 50.91 -14.08 -29.26
CA PRO A 736 51.23 -12.76 -29.76
C PRO A 736 52.75 -12.51 -29.73
N GLU A 737 53.30 -12.00 -30.84
CA GLU A 737 54.57 -11.28 -30.78
C GLU A 737 54.41 -10.09 -29.82
N SER A 738 55.48 -9.76 -29.10
CA SER A 738 55.57 -8.77 -28.00
C SER A 738 54.95 -7.38 -28.25
N ASN A 739 54.46 -7.07 -29.45
CA ASN A 739 54.01 -5.75 -29.87
C ASN A 739 52.55 -5.44 -29.46
N VAL A 740 51.78 -6.40 -28.93
CA VAL A 740 50.43 -6.18 -28.35
C VAL A 740 50.50 -5.60 -26.92
N THR A 741 51.69 -5.58 -26.30
CA THR A 741 51.92 -5.03 -24.94
C THR A 741 51.82 -3.50 -24.85
N GLN A 742 51.61 -2.79 -25.97
CA GLN A 742 51.62 -1.33 -25.99
C GLN A 742 50.41 -0.66 -25.31
N TYR A 743 49.36 -1.43 -24.96
CA TYR A 743 48.12 -0.94 -24.37
C TYR A 743 47.86 -1.42 -22.92
N GLU A 744 48.75 -2.22 -22.32
CA GLU A 744 48.54 -2.75 -20.96
C GLU A 744 48.49 -1.65 -19.89
N SER A 745 49.14 -0.50 -20.13
CA SER A 745 49.10 0.66 -19.24
C SER A 745 47.80 1.48 -19.31
N ASP A 746 46.93 1.21 -20.28
CA ASP A 746 45.81 2.08 -20.61
C ASP A 746 44.49 1.64 -19.95
N TYR A 747 44.48 0.48 -19.28
CA TYR A 747 43.30 -0.10 -18.65
C TYR A 747 43.45 -0.14 -17.13
N THR A 748 42.39 0.29 -16.43
CA THR A 748 42.33 0.19 -14.96
C THR A 748 41.37 -0.93 -14.56
N PHE A 749 41.90 -1.95 -13.89
CA PHE A 749 41.12 -3.06 -13.34
C PHE A 749 40.92 -2.92 -11.84
N SER A 750 39.73 -3.25 -11.36
CA SER A 750 39.32 -3.25 -9.96
C SER A 750 38.76 -4.61 -9.56
N ALA A 751 38.69 -4.88 -8.26
CA ALA A 751 38.00 -6.06 -7.74
C ALA A 751 36.47 -5.95 -7.97
N PRO A 752 35.77 -7.07 -8.24
CA PRO A 752 34.34 -7.07 -8.45
C PRO A 752 33.57 -6.68 -7.19
N GLN A 753 32.62 -5.75 -7.34
CA GLN A 753 31.68 -5.29 -6.31
C GLN A 753 30.43 -6.19 -6.24
N ILE A 754 30.08 -6.83 -7.36
CA ILE A 754 29.02 -7.83 -7.46
C ILE A 754 29.68 -9.18 -7.74
N PRO A 755 29.32 -10.27 -7.04
CA PRO A 755 29.84 -11.59 -7.34
C PRO A 755 29.65 -11.95 -8.82
N ILE A 756 30.74 -12.32 -9.49
CA ILE A 756 30.77 -12.64 -10.91
C ILE A 756 31.28 -14.06 -11.12
N ILE A 757 30.61 -14.80 -12.01
CA ILE A 757 31.04 -16.13 -12.44
C ILE A 757 31.81 -15.98 -13.75
N SER A 758 33.07 -16.40 -13.74
CA SER A 758 33.94 -16.37 -14.93
C SER A 758 33.43 -17.37 -15.97
N CYS A 759 33.25 -16.93 -17.22
CA CYS A 759 32.81 -17.84 -18.27
C CYS A 759 33.87 -18.91 -18.62
N VAL A 760 35.16 -18.65 -18.34
CA VAL A 760 36.27 -19.58 -18.59
C VAL A 760 36.31 -20.73 -17.59
N THR A 761 36.03 -20.45 -16.31
CA THR A 761 36.15 -21.45 -15.23
C THR A 761 34.81 -22.00 -14.78
N GLY A 762 33.71 -21.26 -15.03
CA GLY A 762 32.38 -21.57 -14.49
C GLY A 762 32.29 -21.42 -12.96
N GLN A 763 33.28 -20.76 -12.34
CA GLN A 763 33.37 -20.55 -10.89
C GLN A 763 33.30 -19.06 -10.55
N LEU A 764 33.00 -18.73 -9.30
CA LEU A 764 33.11 -17.36 -8.81
C LEU A 764 34.55 -16.85 -8.96
N SER A 765 34.69 -15.65 -9.51
CA SER A 765 35.98 -14.98 -9.66
C SER A 765 36.16 -13.94 -8.55
N SER A 766 37.28 -14.00 -7.83
CA SER A 766 37.66 -12.97 -6.86
C SER A 766 38.53 -11.88 -7.48
N ASP A 767 39.66 -12.25 -8.10
CA ASP A 767 40.65 -11.30 -8.62
C ASP A 767 41.17 -11.67 -10.03
N ALA A 768 40.88 -12.90 -10.48
CA ALA A 768 41.42 -13.41 -11.74
C ALA A 768 40.96 -12.57 -12.94
N MET A 769 39.74 -12.03 -12.90
CA MET A 769 39.20 -11.17 -13.97
C MET A 769 39.73 -9.72 -13.92
N SER A 770 40.44 -9.35 -12.85
CA SER A 770 40.96 -7.99 -12.61
C SER A 770 42.37 -7.79 -13.17
N ILE A 771 42.77 -8.59 -14.17
CA ILE A 771 44.04 -8.47 -14.88
C ILE A 771 43.86 -8.71 -16.38
N MET A 772 44.66 -8.04 -17.21
CA MET A 772 44.61 -8.17 -18.67
C MET A 772 44.82 -9.61 -19.17
N GLU A 773 45.64 -10.40 -18.47
CA GLU A 773 45.95 -11.77 -18.85
C GLU A 773 44.70 -12.66 -18.94
N TYR A 774 43.73 -12.44 -18.05
CA TYR A 774 42.46 -13.15 -18.11
C TYR A 774 41.71 -12.87 -19.41
N TRP A 775 41.61 -11.60 -19.81
CA TRP A 775 40.87 -11.17 -20.99
C TRP A 775 41.52 -11.69 -22.28
N LYS A 776 42.85 -11.77 -22.33
CA LYS A 776 43.57 -12.42 -23.43
C LYS A 776 43.26 -13.93 -23.50
N ASN A 777 43.32 -14.62 -22.37
CA ASN A 777 43.07 -16.06 -22.29
C ASN A 777 41.60 -16.39 -22.62
N MET A 778 40.66 -15.55 -22.19
CA MET A 778 39.23 -15.70 -22.46
C MET A 778 38.90 -15.78 -23.97
N LEU A 779 39.73 -15.21 -24.86
CA LEU A 779 39.49 -15.30 -26.31
C LEU A 779 39.81 -16.70 -26.88
N GLN A 780 40.57 -17.52 -26.14
CA GLN A 780 41.08 -18.82 -26.59
C GLN A 780 40.50 -19.99 -25.80
N GLU A 781 40.15 -19.77 -24.53
CA GLU A 781 39.63 -20.78 -23.63
C GLU A 781 38.13 -21.04 -23.82
N PRO A 782 37.66 -22.28 -23.64
CA PRO A 782 36.25 -22.60 -23.85
C PRO A 782 35.35 -22.07 -22.74
N VAL A 783 34.11 -21.76 -23.09
CA VAL A 783 33.08 -21.26 -22.17
C VAL A 783 32.45 -22.42 -21.37
N ARG A 784 32.55 -22.37 -20.04
CA ARG A 784 32.02 -23.34 -19.07
C ARG A 784 30.63 -22.94 -18.54
N PHE A 785 29.66 -22.80 -19.45
CA PHE A 785 28.33 -22.30 -19.10
C PHE A 785 27.57 -23.20 -18.11
N SER A 786 27.54 -24.51 -18.32
CA SER A 786 26.83 -25.44 -17.42
C SER A 786 27.39 -25.44 -15.99
N THR A 787 28.71 -25.42 -15.85
CA THR A 787 29.38 -25.27 -14.55
C THR A 787 29.04 -23.93 -13.91
N GLY A 788 29.02 -22.84 -14.70
CA GLY A 788 28.61 -21.51 -14.22
C GLY A 788 27.17 -21.48 -13.69
N MET A 789 26.22 -22.10 -14.41
CA MET A 789 24.84 -22.22 -13.96
C MET A 789 24.72 -23.02 -12.64
N GLN A 790 25.45 -24.13 -12.52
CA GLN A 790 25.50 -24.90 -11.27
C GLN A 790 26.05 -24.07 -10.11
N THR A 791 27.12 -23.31 -10.34
CA THR A 791 27.69 -22.38 -9.35
C THR A 791 26.68 -21.31 -8.95
N MET A 792 25.96 -20.71 -9.90
CA MET A 792 24.93 -19.71 -9.63
C MET A 792 23.79 -20.29 -8.77
N TYR A 793 23.35 -21.51 -9.08
CA TYR A 793 22.35 -22.24 -8.29
C TYR A 793 22.85 -22.54 -6.87
N GLN A 794 24.11 -22.96 -6.70
CA GLN A 794 24.73 -23.19 -5.39
C GLN A 794 24.83 -21.92 -4.53
N GLN A 795 24.87 -20.73 -5.14
CA GLN A 795 24.78 -19.44 -4.43
C GLN A 795 23.37 -19.12 -3.94
N GLY A 796 22.39 -19.98 -4.23
CA GLY A 796 20.99 -19.85 -3.84
C GLY A 796 20.19 -18.94 -4.76
N VAL A 797 20.64 -18.72 -6.00
CA VAL A 797 19.87 -17.99 -7.02
C VAL A 797 18.68 -18.84 -7.46
N THR A 798 17.49 -18.24 -7.44
CA THR A 798 16.24 -18.88 -7.86
C THR A 798 15.48 -18.06 -8.90
N VAL A 799 15.99 -16.88 -9.26
CA VAL A 799 15.42 -16.02 -10.30
C VAL A 799 16.55 -15.65 -11.27
N PHE A 800 16.36 -15.95 -12.54
CA PHE A 800 17.35 -15.73 -13.60
C PHE A 800 16.80 -14.72 -14.58
N VAL A 801 17.48 -13.58 -14.72
CA VAL A 801 17.11 -12.53 -15.67
C VAL A 801 18.14 -12.47 -16.79
N GLU A 802 17.72 -12.68 -18.03
CA GLU A 802 18.62 -12.55 -19.18
C GLU A 802 18.67 -11.09 -19.65
N ILE A 803 19.87 -10.53 -19.62
CA ILE A 803 20.20 -9.18 -20.07
C ILE A 803 20.71 -9.29 -21.52
N GLY A 804 19.79 -9.09 -22.44
CA GLY A 804 20.07 -9.15 -23.87
C GLY A 804 18.80 -9.12 -24.73
N PRO A 805 18.97 -9.29 -26.05
CA PRO A 805 17.90 -9.12 -27.04
C PRO A 805 16.91 -10.29 -27.11
N LYS A 806 17.26 -11.46 -26.55
CA LYS A 806 16.43 -12.67 -26.57
C LYS A 806 16.79 -13.66 -25.46
N ALA A 807 15.94 -14.66 -25.26
CA ALA A 807 15.97 -15.66 -24.18
C ALA A 807 16.84 -16.92 -24.49
N ASP A 808 18.02 -16.75 -25.10
CA ASP A 808 18.86 -17.89 -25.50
C ASP A 808 19.51 -18.55 -24.28
N LEU A 809 20.10 -17.76 -23.38
CA LEU A 809 20.76 -18.27 -22.18
C LEU A 809 19.76 -18.88 -21.20
N LEU A 810 18.54 -18.34 -21.11
CA LEU A 810 17.48 -18.95 -20.30
C LEU A 810 17.17 -20.36 -20.78
N SER A 811 17.02 -20.54 -22.10
CA SER A 811 16.70 -21.85 -22.69
C SER A 811 17.80 -22.88 -22.43
N MET A 812 19.07 -22.49 -22.53
CA MET A 812 20.20 -23.37 -22.20
C MET A 812 20.36 -23.59 -20.69
N GLY A 813 20.11 -22.55 -19.89
CA GLY A 813 20.26 -22.57 -18.44
C GLY A 813 19.28 -23.52 -17.77
N ILE A 814 18.03 -23.57 -18.25
CA ILE A 814 17.00 -24.52 -17.80
C ILE A 814 17.51 -25.97 -17.91
N LEU A 815 18.21 -26.28 -19.00
CA LEU A 815 18.75 -27.63 -19.25
C LEU A 815 19.98 -27.97 -18.40
N CYS A 816 20.60 -26.98 -17.76
CA CYS A 816 21.79 -27.17 -16.91
C CYS A 816 21.43 -27.44 -15.44
N LEU A 817 20.19 -27.16 -15.03
CA LEU A 817 19.72 -27.25 -13.65
C LEU A 817 18.66 -28.35 -13.49
N PRO A 818 18.38 -28.80 -12.26
CA PRO A 818 17.29 -29.73 -12.00
C PRO A 818 15.94 -29.22 -12.54
N GLU A 819 15.03 -30.14 -12.89
CA GLU A 819 13.67 -29.78 -13.28
C GLU A 819 12.99 -28.92 -12.19
N GLU A 820 12.12 -27.99 -12.61
CA GLU A 820 11.40 -27.04 -11.73
C GLU A 820 12.29 -26.04 -10.96
N THR A 821 13.53 -25.82 -11.39
CA THR A 821 14.40 -24.82 -10.76
C THR A 821 14.02 -23.39 -11.15
N GLY A 822 13.42 -22.65 -10.21
CA GLY A 822 13.36 -21.18 -10.24
C GLY A 822 12.51 -20.54 -11.34
N VAL A 823 12.66 -19.23 -11.51
CA VAL A 823 11.94 -18.40 -12.49
C VAL A 823 12.91 -17.81 -13.50
N TRP A 824 12.53 -17.79 -14.77
CA TRP A 824 13.40 -17.45 -15.91
C TRP A 824 12.77 -16.32 -16.73
N LEU A 825 13.39 -15.14 -16.72
CA LEU A 825 12.78 -13.90 -17.20
C LEU A 825 13.67 -13.22 -18.25
N PRO A 826 13.22 -13.09 -19.50
CA PRO A 826 13.97 -12.35 -20.50
C PRO A 826 13.77 -10.84 -20.32
N SER A 827 14.80 -10.05 -20.64
CA SER A 827 14.60 -8.60 -20.80
C SER A 827 13.82 -8.30 -22.07
N LEU A 828 14.24 -8.87 -23.20
CA LEU A 828 13.62 -8.67 -24.52
C LEU A 828 13.35 -10.02 -25.21
N ARG A 829 12.41 -10.02 -26.16
CA ARG A 829 12.04 -11.20 -26.94
C ARG A 829 11.65 -10.79 -28.36
N PRO A 830 12.27 -11.37 -29.41
CA PRO A 830 11.91 -11.07 -30.79
C PRO A 830 10.43 -11.35 -31.06
N GLY A 831 9.80 -10.50 -31.87
CA GLY A 831 8.39 -10.59 -32.22
C GLY A 831 7.42 -10.09 -31.15
N GLN A 832 7.90 -9.55 -30.03
CA GLN A 832 7.09 -8.86 -29.02
C GLN A 832 7.54 -7.39 -28.88
N SER A 833 6.65 -6.52 -28.41
CA SER A 833 7.04 -5.15 -28.06
C SER A 833 8.03 -5.18 -26.89
N ASN A 834 9.10 -4.39 -27.01
CA ASN A 834 10.15 -4.32 -25.99
C ASN A 834 9.59 -3.91 -24.62
N TRP A 835 8.70 -2.91 -24.59
CA TRP A 835 8.01 -2.50 -23.36
C TRP A 835 7.15 -3.61 -22.77
N GLN A 836 6.36 -4.28 -23.60
CA GLN A 836 5.48 -5.36 -23.13
C GLN A 836 6.28 -6.48 -22.47
N GLN A 837 7.39 -6.91 -23.08
CA GLN A 837 8.23 -7.99 -22.55
C GLN A 837 8.94 -7.58 -21.24
N LEU A 838 9.53 -6.38 -21.18
CA LEU A 838 10.17 -5.88 -19.97
C LEU A 838 9.20 -5.81 -18.80
N LEU A 839 8.01 -5.24 -19.02
CA LEU A 839 7.00 -5.10 -17.98
C LEU A 839 6.41 -6.45 -17.58
N SER A 840 6.24 -7.38 -18.52
CA SER A 840 5.85 -8.77 -18.21
C SER A 840 6.88 -9.45 -17.28
N SER A 841 8.17 -9.24 -17.48
CA SER A 841 9.20 -9.75 -16.57
C SER A 841 9.19 -9.01 -15.22
N LEU A 842 8.97 -7.69 -15.22
CA LEU A 842 8.91 -6.88 -14.00
C LEU A 842 7.77 -7.30 -13.07
N VAL A 843 6.59 -7.59 -13.62
CA VAL A 843 5.43 -8.01 -12.81
C VAL A 843 5.62 -9.38 -12.17
N GLU A 844 6.34 -10.30 -12.83
CA GLU A 844 6.74 -11.59 -12.25
C GLU A 844 7.68 -11.37 -11.05
N LEU A 845 8.67 -10.50 -11.17
CA LEU A 845 9.55 -10.13 -10.05
C LEU A 845 8.73 -9.57 -8.86
N TYR A 846 7.79 -8.67 -9.14
CA TYR A 846 6.94 -8.07 -8.11
C TYR A 846 6.13 -9.12 -7.34
N VAL A 847 5.46 -10.06 -8.01
CA VAL A 847 4.64 -11.08 -7.34
C VAL A 847 5.47 -12.12 -6.57
N LEU A 848 6.75 -12.30 -6.95
CA LEU A 848 7.73 -13.12 -6.22
C LEU A 848 8.23 -12.46 -4.93
N GLY A 849 7.89 -11.19 -4.70
CA GLY A 849 8.30 -10.47 -3.50
C GLY A 849 9.57 -9.62 -3.68
N ILE A 850 10.10 -9.52 -4.90
CA ILE A 850 11.26 -8.66 -5.17
C ILE A 850 10.81 -7.20 -5.08
N PRO A 851 11.53 -6.34 -4.33
CA PRO A 851 11.17 -4.94 -4.19
C PRO A 851 11.38 -4.21 -5.52
N VAL A 852 10.34 -3.51 -5.97
CA VAL A 852 10.39 -2.62 -7.14
C VAL A 852 10.36 -1.18 -6.64
N ASN A 853 11.24 -0.33 -7.17
CA ASN A 853 11.21 1.10 -6.93
C ASN A 853 10.22 1.79 -7.87
N TRP A 854 8.94 1.76 -7.48
CA TRP A 854 7.85 2.35 -8.26
C TRP A 854 7.95 3.87 -8.43
N SER A 855 8.63 4.57 -7.52
CA SER A 855 8.85 6.00 -7.62
C SER A 855 9.82 6.34 -8.76
N GLU A 856 10.93 5.60 -8.89
CA GLU A 856 11.88 5.77 -10.00
C GLU A 856 11.32 5.21 -11.32
N PHE A 857 10.54 4.12 -11.28
CA PHE A 857 9.86 3.57 -12.46
C PHE A 857 8.99 4.61 -13.20
N ASP A 858 8.34 5.49 -12.46
CA ASP A 858 7.51 6.57 -12.98
C ASP A 858 8.18 7.97 -12.91
N GLY A 859 9.42 8.07 -12.41
CA GLY A 859 10.08 9.35 -12.08
C GLY A 859 10.42 10.22 -13.29
N ASP A 860 10.63 9.58 -14.45
CA ASP A 860 10.88 10.25 -15.73
C ASP A 860 9.61 10.84 -16.38
N TYR A 861 8.43 10.57 -15.82
CA TYR A 861 7.15 10.92 -16.42
C TYR A 861 6.36 11.89 -15.54
N CYS A 862 5.53 12.72 -16.19
CA CYS A 862 4.60 13.58 -15.47
C CYS A 862 3.44 12.75 -14.91
N ARG A 863 3.34 12.66 -13.58
CA ARG A 863 2.27 11.95 -12.88
C ARG A 863 1.55 12.86 -11.88
N ASP A 864 0.24 12.65 -11.76
CA ASP A 864 -0.60 13.27 -10.74
C ASP A 864 -1.09 12.18 -9.76
N HIS A 865 -1.02 12.44 -8.44
CA HIS A 865 -1.62 11.55 -7.45
C HIS A 865 -3.16 11.64 -7.49
N LEU A 866 -3.81 10.48 -7.54
CA LEU A 866 -5.27 10.32 -7.57
C LEU A 866 -5.76 9.67 -6.28
N GLN A 867 -7.00 10.00 -5.89
CA GLN A 867 -7.71 9.24 -4.87
C GLN A 867 -8.24 7.96 -5.50
N LEU A 868 -7.80 6.84 -4.95
CA LEU A 868 -8.12 5.50 -5.44
C LEU A 868 -8.84 4.69 -4.36
N PRO A 869 -9.57 3.63 -4.73
CA PRO A 869 -10.21 2.75 -3.76
C PRO A 869 -9.25 2.27 -2.67
N THR A 870 -9.73 2.29 -1.43
CA THR A 870 -8.98 1.90 -0.23
C THR A 870 -9.13 0.40 0.08
N TYR A 871 -8.33 -0.07 1.05
CA TYR A 871 -8.27 -1.46 1.49
C TYR A 871 -9.66 -2.07 1.79
N PRO A 872 -9.95 -3.31 1.34
CA PRO A 872 -11.20 -3.99 1.61
C PRO A 872 -11.11 -4.83 2.88
N PHE A 873 -11.28 -4.19 4.03
CA PHE A 873 -11.33 -4.87 5.34
C PHE A 873 -12.32 -6.04 5.35
N GLU A 874 -11.89 -7.18 5.88
CA GLU A 874 -12.67 -8.43 5.96
C GLU A 874 -13.39 -8.49 7.30
N ARG A 875 -14.43 -7.68 7.41
CA ARG A 875 -15.07 -7.42 8.69
C ARG A 875 -15.89 -8.61 9.19
N GLN A 876 -15.83 -8.84 10.50
CA GLN A 876 -16.68 -9.77 11.24
C GLN A 876 -17.32 -9.04 12.42
N SER A 877 -18.44 -9.57 12.93
CA SER A 877 -19.14 -8.98 14.08
C SER A 877 -18.38 -9.28 15.38
N TYR A 878 -18.11 -8.23 16.15
CA TYR A 878 -17.53 -8.28 17.50
C TYR A 878 -18.38 -7.43 18.43
N TRP A 879 -19.10 -8.08 19.33
CA TRP A 879 -20.01 -7.41 20.26
C TRP A 879 -20.07 -8.12 21.61
N LEU A 880 -20.55 -7.43 22.64
CA LEU A 880 -20.81 -8.02 23.95
C LEU A 880 -21.93 -9.06 23.86
N ASP A 881 -21.72 -10.21 24.48
CA ASP A 881 -22.65 -11.33 24.42
C ASP A 881 -23.98 -11.02 25.15
N SER A 882 -25.10 -11.15 24.46
CA SER A 882 -26.43 -10.74 24.94
C SER A 882 -26.98 -11.63 26.06
N ASP A 883 -26.57 -12.90 26.11
CA ASP A 883 -27.10 -13.91 27.05
C ASP A 883 -26.58 -13.75 28.49
N LEU A 884 -25.48 -13.03 28.68
CA LEU A 884 -24.96 -12.66 29.99
C LEU A 884 -25.76 -11.50 30.63
N VAL A 885 -26.49 -10.73 29.81
CA VAL A 885 -27.27 -9.56 30.26
C VAL A 885 -28.70 -9.94 30.63
N SER A 886 -29.30 -10.92 29.93
CA SER A 886 -30.68 -11.37 30.12
C SER A 886 -30.86 -12.31 31.33
N ASN A 887 -29.94 -13.27 31.55
CA ASN A 887 -30.03 -14.27 32.64
C ASN A 887 -29.93 -13.72 34.07
N HIS A 888 -29.63 -12.42 34.23
CA HIS A 888 -29.42 -11.82 35.55
C HIS A 888 -30.41 -10.71 35.91
N GLN A 889 -31.27 -10.29 34.97
CA GLN A 889 -32.43 -9.45 35.32
C GLN A 889 -33.53 -10.26 36.04
N GLU A 890 -33.67 -11.56 35.76
CA GLU A 890 -34.62 -12.44 36.46
C GLU A 890 -34.23 -12.72 37.92
N THR A 891 -32.93 -12.73 38.26
CA THR A 891 -32.48 -13.06 39.63
C THR A 891 -32.47 -11.86 40.58
N ALA A 892 -32.48 -10.63 40.07
CA ALA A 892 -32.38 -9.42 40.89
C ALA A 892 -33.72 -8.94 41.52
N PHE A 893 -34.87 -9.49 41.10
CA PHE A 893 -36.20 -9.07 41.57
C PHE A 893 -37.04 -10.15 42.30
N SER A 894 -36.46 -11.28 42.69
CA SER A 894 -37.14 -12.27 43.52
C SER A 894 -36.81 -12.10 45.02
N THR A 895 -37.57 -11.24 45.71
CA THR A 895 -37.70 -11.31 47.17
C THR A 895 -38.89 -12.20 47.58
N SER A 896 -38.58 -13.29 48.29
CA SER A 896 -39.45 -14.17 49.11
C SER A 896 -40.34 -15.20 48.37
N LYS A 897 -40.06 -16.49 48.58
CA LYS A 897 -40.59 -17.32 49.68
C LYS A 897 -39.98 -18.72 49.64
N HIS A 898 -39.55 -19.20 50.81
CA HIS A 898 -39.30 -20.61 51.05
C HIS A 898 -40.56 -21.44 50.75
N GLN A 899 -40.43 -22.48 49.95
CA GLN A 899 -41.09 -23.76 50.22
C GLN A 899 -40.33 -24.92 49.59
N SER A 900 -39.94 -25.84 50.46
CA SER A 900 -39.40 -27.16 50.15
C SER A 900 -40.49 -28.06 49.54
N SER A 901 -40.18 -28.71 48.44
CA SER A 901 -40.82 -29.98 48.08
C SER A 901 -39.90 -30.81 47.18
N LEU A 902 -39.35 -31.85 47.78
CA LEU A 902 -38.80 -33.02 47.12
C LEU A 902 -39.91 -33.72 46.33
N THR A 903 -39.79 -33.79 45.02
CA THR A 903 -40.45 -34.82 44.20
C THR A 903 -39.53 -35.23 43.08
N SER A 904 -39.00 -36.43 43.24
CA SER A 904 -38.39 -37.28 42.22
C SER A 904 -39.39 -37.62 41.10
N GLN A 905 -38.98 -37.52 39.84
CA GLN A 905 -39.05 -38.59 38.83
C GLN A 905 -38.52 -38.10 37.44
N PRO A 906 -38.12 -39.03 36.56
CA PRO A 906 -36.96 -38.91 35.69
C PRO A 906 -37.31 -38.42 34.29
N THR A 907 -36.32 -37.89 33.56
CA THR A 907 -36.41 -37.76 32.11
C THR A 907 -35.04 -38.01 31.50
N ASP A 908 -34.96 -39.18 30.87
CA ASP A 908 -34.08 -39.61 29.79
C ASP A 908 -32.70 -38.95 29.66
N LEU A 909 -31.72 -39.64 30.23
CA LEU A 909 -30.39 -39.73 29.65
C LEU A 909 -30.49 -40.42 28.29
N ASP A 910 -30.26 -39.69 27.21
CA ASP A 910 -29.22 -40.09 26.26
C ASP A 910 -28.91 -38.95 25.28
N THR A 911 -27.60 -38.81 25.00
CA THR A 911 -26.96 -37.93 24.01
C THR A 911 -26.75 -36.44 24.36
N LEU A 912 -26.04 -36.20 25.46
CA LEU A 912 -25.03 -35.14 25.51
C LEU A 912 -23.67 -35.83 25.70
N ILE A 913 -22.86 -35.88 24.64
CA ILE A 913 -21.43 -36.17 24.77
C ILE A 913 -20.83 -34.97 25.52
N PRO A 914 -20.29 -35.13 26.73
CA PRO A 914 -19.58 -34.04 27.38
C PRO A 914 -18.26 -33.83 26.63
N GLU A 915 -17.98 -32.62 26.16
CA GLU A 915 -16.62 -32.22 25.81
C GLU A 915 -15.75 -32.40 27.07
N SER A 916 -14.96 -33.46 27.08
CA SER A 916 -14.07 -33.77 28.17
C SER A 916 -12.93 -32.74 28.25
N THR A 917 -12.94 -31.94 29.30
CA THR A 917 -11.74 -31.27 29.82
C THR A 917 -10.75 -32.32 30.31
N ILE A 918 -9.97 -32.90 29.40
CA ILE A 918 -8.71 -33.56 29.76
C ILE A 918 -7.63 -32.49 29.65
N SER A 919 -7.20 -31.95 30.79
CA SER A 919 -5.98 -31.15 30.88
C SER A 919 -4.79 -32.10 30.72
N LEU A 920 -3.98 -31.89 29.68
CA LEU A 920 -2.72 -32.62 29.50
C LEU A 920 -1.85 -32.41 30.75
N THR A 921 -1.40 -33.49 31.39
CA THR A 921 -0.49 -33.41 32.55
C THR A 921 0.93 -33.81 32.17
N ARG A 922 1.90 -33.37 32.98
CA ARG A 922 3.30 -33.77 32.82
C ARG A 922 3.50 -35.28 32.86
N GLU A 923 2.71 -35.99 33.66
CA GLU A 923 2.74 -37.46 33.78
C GLU A 923 2.30 -38.15 32.49
N GLN A 924 1.31 -37.58 31.78
CA GLN A 924 0.87 -38.08 30.48
C GLN A 924 1.92 -37.85 29.39
N LEU A 925 2.63 -36.72 29.43
CA LEU A 925 3.76 -36.46 28.52
C LEU A 925 4.92 -37.43 28.77
N ALA A 926 5.20 -37.77 30.03
CA ALA A 926 6.24 -38.75 30.38
C ALA A 926 5.85 -40.19 30.01
N ALA A 927 4.56 -40.53 30.02
CA ALA A 927 4.06 -41.86 29.70
C ALA A 927 4.10 -42.20 28.20
N TYR A 928 4.15 -41.20 27.31
CA TYR A 928 4.15 -41.39 25.85
C TYR A 928 5.24 -40.55 25.14
N PRO A 929 6.53 -40.91 25.26
CA PRO A 929 7.63 -40.15 24.66
C PRO A 929 7.50 -40.01 23.13
N GLU A 930 7.03 -41.05 22.45
CA GLU A 930 6.84 -41.05 20.99
C GLU A 930 5.70 -40.14 20.51
N LYS A 931 4.76 -39.76 21.39
CA LYS A 931 3.63 -38.88 21.07
C LYS A 931 3.75 -37.49 21.69
N GLN A 932 4.88 -37.21 22.34
CA GLN A 932 5.09 -36.00 23.12
C GLN A 932 4.94 -34.72 22.28
N GLN A 933 5.48 -34.72 21.05
CA GLN A 933 5.35 -33.60 20.12
C GLN A 933 3.88 -33.31 19.80
N GLN A 934 3.15 -34.34 19.36
CA GLN A 934 1.73 -34.22 18.99
C GLN A 934 0.87 -33.72 20.15
N LEU A 935 1.08 -34.26 21.36
CA LEU A 935 0.32 -33.86 22.55
C LEU A 935 0.60 -32.40 22.95
N LEU A 936 1.86 -31.95 22.86
CA LEU A 936 2.22 -30.56 23.11
C LEU A 936 1.65 -29.62 22.05
N GLU A 937 1.69 -30.01 20.77
CA GLU A 937 1.08 -29.25 19.68
C GLU A 937 -0.43 -29.09 19.89
N GLU A 938 -1.15 -30.18 20.21
CA GLU A 938 -2.59 -30.14 20.50
C GLU A 938 -2.93 -29.27 21.72
N TYR A 939 -2.17 -29.42 22.83
CA TYR A 939 -2.38 -28.62 24.04
C TYR A 939 -2.09 -27.13 23.81
N LEU A 940 -0.94 -26.80 23.23
CA LEU A 940 -0.57 -25.41 22.96
C LEU A 940 -1.52 -24.78 21.94
N THR A 941 -1.92 -25.52 20.90
CA THR A 941 -2.96 -25.06 19.96
C THR A 941 -4.23 -24.68 20.73
N LYS A 942 -4.71 -25.54 21.63
CA LYS A 942 -5.90 -25.27 22.45
C LYS A 942 -5.73 -24.06 23.37
N GLN A 943 -4.58 -23.88 24.01
CA GLN A 943 -4.34 -22.74 24.90
C GLN A 943 -4.19 -21.42 24.11
N ILE A 944 -3.44 -21.43 23.02
CA ILE A 944 -3.22 -20.25 22.17
C ILE A 944 -4.54 -19.81 21.54
N THR A 945 -5.30 -20.74 20.96
CA THR A 945 -6.61 -20.43 20.35
C THR A 945 -7.61 -19.93 21.39
N LYS A 946 -7.62 -20.49 22.60
CA LYS A 946 -8.43 -19.99 23.71
C LYS A 946 -8.07 -18.57 24.12
N VAL A 947 -6.78 -18.26 24.24
CA VAL A 947 -6.32 -16.92 24.67
C VAL A 947 -6.57 -15.87 23.59
N LEU A 948 -6.39 -16.23 22.31
CA LEU A 948 -6.64 -15.34 21.17
C LEU A 948 -8.15 -15.22 20.83
N GLY A 949 -8.97 -16.18 21.23
CA GLY A 949 -10.37 -16.28 20.81
C GLY A 949 -10.52 -16.74 19.36
N LEU A 950 -9.66 -17.65 18.89
CA LEU A 950 -9.66 -18.20 17.54
C LEU A 950 -10.18 -19.64 17.52
N ALA A 951 -10.69 -20.08 16.36
CA ALA A 951 -10.90 -21.51 16.11
C ALA A 951 -9.54 -22.21 15.88
N PRO A 952 -9.34 -23.48 16.31
CA PRO A 952 -8.12 -24.23 16.06
C PRO A 952 -7.70 -24.30 14.59
N SER A 953 -8.67 -24.33 13.66
CA SER A 953 -8.43 -24.31 12.22
C SER A 953 -7.80 -23.03 11.69
N HIS A 954 -7.82 -21.93 12.45
CA HIS A 954 -7.24 -20.64 12.07
C HIS A 954 -5.81 -20.44 12.59
N LEU A 955 -5.25 -21.39 13.34
CA LEU A 955 -3.87 -21.31 13.81
C LEU A 955 -2.93 -21.98 12.78
N ASN A 956 -2.14 -21.17 12.08
CA ASN A 956 -1.03 -21.68 11.29
C ASN A 956 0.20 -21.89 12.19
N VAL A 957 0.68 -23.13 12.27
CA VAL A 957 1.77 -23.54 13.17
C VAL A 957 3.10 -22.85 12.87
N GLU A 958 3.32 -22.38 11.64
CA GLU A 958 4.53 -21.66 11.23
C GLU A 958 4.40 -20.13 11.33
N GLN A 959 3.20 -19.61 11.57
CA GLN A 959 2.96 -18.16 11.68
C GLN A 959 3.37 -17.66 13.06
N SER A 960 4.01 -16.48 13.10
CA SER A 960 4.32 -15.78 14.35
C SER A 960 3.01 -15.46 15.09
N ILE A 961 2.87 -15.95 16.33
CA ILE A 961 1.66 -15.81 17.14
C ILE A 961 1.43 -14.32 17.49
N ASN A 962 2.49 -13.52 17.53
CA ASN A 962 2.43 -12.06 17.70
C ASN A 962 1.65 -11.38 16.57
N THR A 963 1.74 -11.90 15.33
CA THR A 963 0.97 -11.35 14.19
C THR A 963 -0.53 -11.62 14.28
N LEU A 964 -0.95 -12.55 15.15
CA LEU A 964 -2.35 -12.87 15.45
C LEU A 964 -2.91 -12.02 16.61
N GLY A 965 -2.12 -11.06 17.11
CA GLY A 965 -2.52 -10.14 18.18
C GLY A 965 -2.20 -10.61 19.59
N LEU A 966 -1.24 -11.53 19.74
CA LEU A 966 -0.74 -11.92 21.04
C LEU A 966 0.05 -10.78 21.70
N ASP A 967 -0.47 -10.26 22.80
CA ASP A 967 0.16 -9.18 23.57
C ASP A 967 0.78 -9.68 24.89
N SER A 968 1.25 -8.75 25.72
CA SER A 968 1.85 -9.06 27.02
C SER A 968 0.87 -9.67 28.04
N LEU A 969 -0.42 -9.33 27.99
CA LEU A 969 -1.45 -9.85 28.90
C LEU A 969 -1.79 -11.29 28.53
N MET A 970 -2.04 -11.55 27.25
CA MET A 970 -2.24 -12.89 26.70
C MET A 970 -1.03 -13.78 26.91
N SER A 971 0.17 -13.26 26.66
CA SER A 971 1.42 -13.98 26.94
C SER A 971 1.51 -14.37 28.41
N THR A 972 1.13 -13.48 29.33
CA THR A 972 1.11 -13.78 30.76
C THR A 972 0.07 -14.87 31.10
N GLN A 973 -1.12 -14.82 30.50
CA GLN A 973 -2.15 -15.85 30.67
C GLN A 973 -1.70 -17.22 30.14
N LEU A 974 -1.06 -17.25 28.97
CA LEU A 974 -0.53 -18.47 28.35
C LEU A 974 0.57 -19.09 29.20
N VAL A 975 1.59 -18.29 29.58
CA VAL A 975 2.70 -18.73 30.45
C VAL A 975 2.19 -19.28 31.78
N ASN A 976 1.20 -18.61 32.40
CA ASN A 976 0.62 -19.08 33.65
C ASN A 976 -0.19 -20.39 33.48
N SER A 977 -0.86 -20.57 32.34
CA SER A 977 -1.62 -21.80 32.05
C SER A 977 -0.68 -22.99 31.85
N VAL A 978 0.40 -22.80 31.07
CA VAL A 978 1.44 -23.82 30.87
C VAL A 978 2.12 -24.19 32.20
N ARG A 979 2.48 -23.20 33.02
CA ARG A 979 3.07 -23.44 34.35
C ARG A 979 2.10 -24.21 35.26
N LYS A 980 0.82 -23.85 35.24
CA LYS A 980 -0.21 -24.48 36.08
C LYS A 980 -0.47 -25.93 35.68
N ASP A 981 -0.63 -26.20 34.38
CA ASP A 981 -1.08 -27.50 33.89
C ASP A 981 0.07 -28.50 33.70
N LEU A 982 1.25 -28.01 33.27
CA LEU A 982 2.40 -28.86 32.92
C LEU A 982 3.59 -28.75 33.89
N ALA A 983 3.58 -27.77 34.81
CA ALA A 983 4.73 -27.46 35.68
C ALA A 983 6.04 -27.25 34.88
N LEU A 984 5.93 -26.65 33.69
CA LEU A 984 7.03 -26.24 32.81
C LEU A 984 7.07 -24.71 32.71
N GLU A 985 8.23 -24.15 32.38
CA GLU A 985 8.41 -22.70 32.29
C GLU A 985 8.55 -22.25 30.83
N LEU A 986 7.75 -21.29 30.40
CA LEU A 986 8.01 -20.57 29.15
C LEU A 986 8.72 -19.25 29.49
N PRO A 987 9.95 -19.01 29.00
CA PRO A 987 10.62 -17.74 29.20
C PRO A 987 9.78 -16.61 28.61
N ARG A 988 9.48 -15.58 29.41
CA ARG A 988 8.61 -14.48 28.97
C ARG A 988 9.25 -13.70 27.83
N GLU A 989 10.57 -13.62 27.82
CA GLU A 989 11.38 -12.98 26.79
C GLU A 989 11.17 -13.60 25.40
N MET A 990 10.80 -14.89 25.36
CA MET A 990 10.53 -15.61 24.12
C MET A 990 9.24 -15.16 23.45
N MET A 991 8.25 -14.72 24.25
CA MET A 991 6.94 -14.24 23.78
C MET A 991 7.02 -12.85 23.12
N PHE A 992 8.14 -12.14 23.29
CA PHE A 992 8.39 -10.83 22.68
C PHE A 992 9.22 -10.92 21.39
N LYS A 993 9.49 -12.14 20.91
CA LYS A 993 10.14 -12.41 19.61
C LYS A 993 9.10 -12.98 18.64
N ASP A 994 9.39 -12.99 17.34
CA ASP A 994 8.57 -13.66 16.34
C ASP A 994 8.59 -15.17 16.55
N ILE A 995 7.70 -15.64 17.42
CA ILE A 995 7.63 -17.02 17.88
C ILE A 995 6.41 -17.70 17.27
N ASN A 996 6.59 -18.93 16.78
CA ASN A 996 5.52 -19.76 16.26
C ASN A 996 5.22 -20.95 17.19
N LEU A 997 4.24 -21.78 16.83
CA LEU A 997 3.87 -22.95 17.64
C LEU A 997 5.01 -23.96 17.76
N ILE A 998 5.76 -24.17 16.68
CA ILE A 998 6.87 -25.12 16.60
C ILE A 998 7.97 -24.71 17.60
N ASP A 999 8.29 -23.41 17.68
CA ASP A 999 9.28 -22.88 18.60
C ASP A 999 8.88 -23.12 20.07
N LEU A 1000 7.61 -22.94 20.40
CA LEU A 1000 7.07 -23.20 21.74
C LEU A 1000 7.11 -24.68 22.10
N VAL A 1001 6.74 -25.55 21.17
CA VAL A 1001 6.78 -27.01 21.35
C VAL A 1001 8.22 -27.45 21.61
N HIS A 1002 9.17 -26.99 20.79
CA HIS A 1002 10.59 -27.29 20.95
C HIS A 1002 11.13 -26.81 22.32
N GLN A 1003 10.72 -25.63 22.79
CA GLN A 1003 11.12 -25.10 24.10
C GLN A 1003 10.58 -25.95 25.27
N LEU A 1004 9.37 -26.49 25.16
CA LEU A 1004 8.82 -27.38 26.19
C LEU A 1004 9.48 -28.77 26.14
N GLN A 1005 9.80 -29.28 24.95
CA GLN A 1005 10.50 -30.55 24.78
C GLN A 1005 11.93 -30.52 25.36
N THR A 1006 12.66 -29.43 25.19
CA THR A 1006 14.01 -29.26 25.76
C THR A 1006 14.00 -29.27 27.30
N GLN A 1007 12.95 -28.78 27.95
CA GLN A 1007 12.80 -28.85 29.41
C GLN A 1007 12.41 -30.23 29.91
N LEU A 1008 11.60 -30.96 29.14
CA LEU A 1008 11.21 -32.32 29.46
C LEU A 1008 12.39 -33.29 29.32
N THR A 1009 13.33 -33.03 28.42
CA THR A 1009 14.57 -33.83 28.24
C THR A 1009 15.67 -33.48 29.23
N SER A 1010 15.69 -32.27 29.79
CA SER A 1010 16.66 -31.83 30.82
C SER A 1010 16.23 -32.11 32.26
N SER A 1011 15.01 -32.63 32.46
CA SER A 1011 14.45 -32.99 33.77
C SER A 1011 14.42 -34.50 34.06
N PHE A 1012 15.15 -35.31 33.27
CA PHE A 1012 15.33 -36.75 33.50
C PHE A 1012 16.77 -37.10 33.81
#